data_AF-A0A8T8I6G6-F1
#
_entry.id   AF-A0A8T8I6G6-F1
#
_cell.length_a   1.000
_cell.length_b   1.000
_cell.length_c   1.000
_cell.angle_alpha   90.00
_cell.angle_beta   90.00
_cell.angle_gamma   90.00
#
_symmetry.space_group_name_H-M   'P 1'
#
loop_
_entity.id
_entity.type
_entity.pdbx_description
1 polymer ?
#
loop_
_entity_poly.entity_id
_entity_poly.type
_entity_poly.pdbx_seq_one_letter_code
_entity_poly.pdbx_strand_id
1 'polypeptide(L)'
;PGVSLSSFDWYEPGDAGGWVRGDALTVDLTAGTEVGYLHPGRVTAAEPLSAQAARTRAVAAVNGDFFDIGASNAPEGVGVRDGRTVKSPAAGHRRAVGVDAAGVGRVVDVLFGGSLTRSDGSTIPLAQLNSATLGVGEVGAFTPLWGSHSRARAVRGATGVVEVLVRGGVVVEQRTSAGDDPIPADGYALVGREAGADLLGALTPGERVTLDHTTGTSDGSTLRTAIGGGQVLIRDGVVVAPDDPLHPRTAVGFSADGRKMFMLTVDGRQSPFLLGLTLRDVASVLAEMGAHNALNLDGGGSSTLLARTPGADAVVLENAPSDGAERHVPNGLALYAPEGSGDLVGFWARTAIDPRRAPGADTVAGGHPERVFPGLTRRLLADGYDETYGPARDQARHWHSSRPDVGRVADGVFRAVGPGTAKAVARRGGVAGEVELTVLGPLTRLSATTNRLSLPAVGGVGAFGVVGHDPEGFTAPVEPADITLDHDRAVVDVVPGDDGVLRVKALKPGATTVTARVGGHTTTVAVTVGSRERLVAGFDDGASWTFGSTRASGSVAPVAEGRTGPGLRLSYDFSRSTGTRTAYAAPPEPIAVEGRPLALGAWVHGHGRGEWTAFTVTDSTGLTRSLYGPHVTWTGWRRLTVPIPSGLAFPLRVDRFYAIETRADRQYTGEVLVDDVVAEVPPAADLPAASPVADRVVVRDGTVGDRRWRFAVLSDARFTARDPDGDPVRAARRTLREIKARRPDFVVVNGDFVAEAAPADLALARRVLTEELGDSLPWYYVPGDRETAGPGAIDDFRREFGPTNHVFDHRGTRFVLLDSSAGTLRGGGFDQVVMLRDALRDHGPVHSVAVIHHHPPRDPAPTGESRLNDRLEADLVEDWLADFRRSTGKGAVSIGAHAGVFHASRVDGVPYLVNGSTGGAPAEGGFSGWTLLGVDPAPERGEEWVAAEIRPHVDTLTLTAPGTVRVGSPAVVTAKITQGAREVPVEYPISADWTASPNVHIGQEPDLRPWHAAWLDPTTGTLTALHPGRTTLAIT
;
A
#
# COMPACT_ATOMS: atom_id res chain seq x y z
N PRO A 1 27.87 8.96 15.51
CA PRO A 1 27.92 10.45 15.58
C PRO A 1 27.95 11.06 14.19
N GLY A 2 27.51 12.31 14.06
CA GLY A 2 27.63 13.06 12.80
C GLY A 2 26.71 12.61 11.67
N VAL A 3 25.83 11.63 11.90
CA VAL A 3 24.83 11.16 10.93
C VAL A 3 23.50 11.10 11.64
N SER A 4 22.49 11.77 11.09
CA SER A 4 21.11 11.73 11.54
C SER A 4 20.22 11.28 10.41
N LEU A 5 19.35 10.30 10.67
CA LEU A 5 18.31 9.85 9.76
C LEU A 5 16.97 10.45 10.20
N SER A 6 16.23 10.99 9.24
CA SER A 6 14.84 11.42 9.39
C SER A 6 13.99 10.75 8.32
N SER A 7 12.96 10.02 8.72
CA SER A 7 11.92 9.50 7.83
C SER A 7 10.70 10.41 7.92
N PHE A 8 10.02 10.65 6.80
CA PHE A 8 8.85 11.52 6.76
C PHE A 8 7.83 11.04 5.74
N ASP A 9 6.57 11.29 6.09
CA ASP A 9 5.45 11.29 5.17
C ASP A 9 4.84 12.69 5.20
N TRP A 10 4.58 13.27 4.03
CA TRP A 10 3.76 14.46 3.93
C TRP A 10 2.79 14.38 2.76
N TYR A 11 1.83 15.29 2.80
CA TYR A 11 0.80 15.41 1.79
C TYR A 11 1.05 16.67 0.95
N GLU A 12 1.39 16.49 -0.32
CA GLU A 12 1.72 17.58 -1.24
C GLU A 12 0.45 18.15 -1.91
N PRO A 13 0.24 19.48 -1.91
CA PRO A 13 -0.91 20.09 -2.59
C PRO A 13 -0.78 20.07 -4.13
N GLY A 14 -1.92 20.16 -4.83
CA GLY A 14 -2.01 20.38 -6.29
C GLY A 14 -2.45 19.16 -7.11
N ASP A 15 -2.75 19.36 -8.39
CA ASP A 15 -3.37 18.36 -9.28
C ASP A 15 -2.48 17.13 -9.57
N ALA A 16 -1.15 17.30 -9.47
CA ALA A 16 -0.18 16.22 -9.56
C ALA A 16 0.32 15.73 -8.17
N GLY A 17 -0.13 16.39 -7.10
CA GLY A 17 0.27 16.14 -5.71
C GLY A 17 -0.44 14.95 -5.08
N GLY A 18 0.16 14.43 -4.02
CA GLY A 18 -0.28 13.25 -3.28
C GLY A 18 0.64 12.99 -2.10
N TRP A 19 0.62 11.77 -1.57
CA TRP A 19 1.55 11.40 -0.52
C TRP A 19 2.97 11.32 -1.04
N VAL A 20 3.88 11.88 -0.25
CA VAL A 20 5.32 11.78 -0.44
C VAL A 20 5.87 11.07 0.78
N ARG A 21 6.57 9.96 0.53
CA ARG A 21 7.33 9.22 1.53
C ARG A 21 8.80 9.34 1.21
N GLY A 22 9.60 9.70 2.19
CA GLY A 22 11.04 9.86 2.00
C GLY A 22 11.85 9.66 3.27
N ASP A 23 13.14 9.45 3.06
CA ASP A 23 14.16 9.28 4.08
C ASP A 23 15.33 10.22 3.78
N ALA A 24 15.80 10.93 4.79
CA ALA A 24 16.82 11.95 4.68
C ALA A 24 17.95 11.71 5.69
N LEU A 25 19.18 11.59 5.21
CA LEU A 25 20.40 11.63 6.02
C LEU A 25 20.96 13.05 6.02
N THR A 26 21.18 13.60 7.21
CA THR A 26 22.02 14.78 7.41
C THR A 26 23.33 14.36 8.03
N VAL A 27 24.43 14.72 7.37
CA VAL A 27 25.78 14.27 7.70
C VAL A 27 26.67 15.47 7.99
N ASP A 28 27.25 15.50 9.18
CA ASP A 28 28.34 16.39 9.54
C ASP A 28 29.69 15.73 9.17
N LEU A 29 30.32 16.22 8.12
CA LEU A 29 31.60 15.71 7.62
C LEU A 29 32.77 16.13 8.51
N THR A 30 32.57 17.06 9.46
CA THR A 30 33.60 17.46 10.43
C THR A 30 33.61 16.61 11.69
N ALA A 31 32.58 15.79 11.89
CA ALA A 31 32.44 14.91 13.06
C ALA A 31 33.24 13.58 12.96
N GLY A 32 34.17 13.49 12.00
CA GLY A 32 34.94 12.27 11.73
C GLY A 32 34.20 11.21 10.92
N THR A 33 33.05 11.55 10.33
CA THR A 33 32.32 10.68 9.41
C THR A 33 33.10 10.54 8.10
N GLU A 34 33.39 9.31 7.67
CA GLU A 34 34.01 9.05 6.37
C GLU A 34 32.97 8.66 5.32
N VAL A 35 33.17 9.10 4.08
CA VAL A 35 32.33 8.72 2.92
C VAL A 35 33.11 7.74 2.04
N GLY A 36 32.54 6.58 1.76
CA GLY A 36 33.15 5.55 0.92
C GLY A 36 32.36 5.18 -0.32
N TYR A 37 33.08 4.63 -1.29
CA TYR A 37 32.54 4.06 -2.52
C TYR A 37 32.26 2.56 -2.37
N LEU A 38 31.00 2.17 -2.45
CA LEU A 38 30.56 0.77 -2.50
C LEU A 38 30.56 0.27 -3.94
N HIS A 39 31.00 -0.97 -4.13
CA HIS A 39 30.80 -1.74 -5.36
C HIS A 39 30.96 -3.25 -5.10
N PRO A 40 30.43 -4.14 -5.97
CA PRO A 40 30.54 -5.59 -5.84
C PRO A 40 31.93 -6.21 -6.08
N GLY A 41 32.98 -5.39 -6.22
CA GLY A 41 34.33 -5.84 -6.52
C GLY A 41 34.66 -5.88 -8.02
N ARG A 42 33.65 -5.78 -8.89
CA ARG A 42 33.78 -5.63 -10.35
C ARG A 42 32.83 -4.55 -10.86
N VAL A 43 33.27 -3.79 -11.85
CA VAL A 43 32.54 -2.69 -12.48
C VAL A 43 31.28 -3.18 -13.20
N THR A 44 31.32 -4.38 -13.79
CA THR A 44 30.18 -4.97 -14.54
C THR A 44 29.30 -5.89 -13.68
N ALA A 45 29.54 -5.94 -12.38
CA ALA A 45 28.70 -6.68 -11.44
C ALA A 45 27.68 -5.75 -10.79
N ALA A 46 26.51 -6.29 -10.45
CA ALA A 46 25.47 -5.59 -9.71
C ALA A 46 24.87 -6.52 -8.67
N GLU A 47 24.66 -6.00 -7.46
CA GLU A 47 24.03 -6.72 -6.35
C GLU A 47 23.24 -5.73 -5.49
N PRO A 48 22.29 -6.20 -4.65
CA PRO A 48 21.58 -5.34 -3.72
C PRO A 48 22.55 -4.49 -2.88
N LEU A 49 22.21 -3.22 -2.65
CA LEU A 49 23.07 -2.33 -1.88
C LEU A 49 23.32 -2.88 -0.47
N SER A 50 22.34 -3.57 0.12
CA SER A 50 22.48 -4.23 1.42
C SER A 50 23.61 -5.25 1.45
N ALA A 51 23.79 -6.06 0.39
CA ALA A 51 24.90 -7.00 0.27
C ALA A 51 26.27 -6.30 0.16
N GLN A 52 26.31 -5.14 -0.53
CA GLN A 52 27.52 -4.32 -0.62
C GLN A 52 27.91 -3.74 0.74
N ALA A 53 26.95 -3.11 1.42
CA ALA A 53 27.15 -2.46 2.70
C ALA A 53 27.49 -3.47 3.82
N ALA A 54 26.89 -4.67 3.80
CA ALA A 54 27.11 -5.73 4.80
C ALA A 54 28.57 -6.21 4.88
N ARG A 55 29.38 -6.00 3.83
CA ARG A 55 30.82 -6.33 3.83
C ARG A 55 31.70 -5.21 4.38
N THR A 56 31.09 -4.17 4.94
CA THR A 56 31.76 -2.97 5.42
C THR A 56 31.26 -2.60 6.82
N ARG A 57 31.90 -1.60 7.43
CA ARG A 57 31.46 -0.99 8.70
C ARG A 57 30.44 0.15 8.50
N ALA A 58 29.75 0.20 7.36
CA ALA A 58 28.85 1.29 7.01
C ALA A 58 27.75 1.44 8.06
N VAL A 59 27.55 2.67 8.55
CA VAL A 59 26.42 3.02 9.44
C VAL A 59 25.19 3.44 8.66
N ALA A 60 25.37 3.90 7.42
CA ALA A 60 24.31 4.13 6.46
C ALA A 60 24.85 4.05 5.03
N ALA A 61 23.98 3.86 4.04
CA ALA A 61 24.34 3.88 2.63
C ALA A 61 23.16 4.26 1.73
N VAL A 62 23.44 4.82 0.56
CA VAL A 62 22.46 4.98 -0.53
C VAL A 62 23.02 4.48 -1.86
N ASN A 63 22.14 4.17 -2.81
CA ASN A 63 22.56 3.77 -4.16
C ASN A 63 23.25 4.93 -4.90
N GLY A 64 23.98 4.57 -5.94
CA GLY A 64 24.86 5.50 -6.64
C GLY A 64 24.39 5.90 -8.03
N ASP A 65 25.29 5.68 -8.98
CA ASP A 65 25.30 6.23 -10.33
C ASP A 65 24.29 5.55 -11.26
N PHE A 66 23.98 6.22 -12.37
CA PHE A 66 23.30 5.61 -13.51
C PHE A 66 24.17 4.50 -14.10
N PHE A 67 23.56 3.50 -14.72
CA PHE A 67 24.29 2.34 -15.23
C PHE A 67 23.60 1.66 -16.42
N ASP A 68 24.39 0.91 -17.20
CA ASP A 68 23.95 0.12 -18.36
C ASP A 68 23.16 -1.14 -17.94
N ILE A 69 22.01 -0.92 -17.29
CA ILE A 69 21.13 -1.93 -16.66
C ILE A 69 20.64 -3.01 -17.64
N GLY A 70 20.56 -2.69 -18.93
CA GLY A 70 20.11 -3.62 -19.97
C GLY A 70 21.21 -4.50 -20.55
N ALA A 71 22.49 -4.34 -20.14
CA ALA A 71 23.60 -5.10 -20.70
C ALA A 71 24.75 -5.32 -19.71
N SER A 72 25.66 -4.36 -19.56
CA SER A 72 26.93 -4.59 -18.85
C SER A 72 26.86 -4.38 -17.34
N ASN A 73 25.79 -3.76 -16.84
CA ASN A 73 25.68 -3.20 -15.49
C ASN A 73 26.73 -2.16 -15.13
N ALA A 74 27.65 -1.79 -16.04
CA ALA A 74 28.69 -0.83 -15.73
C ALA A 74 28.04 0.54 -15.45
N PRO A 75 28.49 1.26 -14.38
CA PRO A 75 28.07 2.63 -14.16
C PRO A 75 28.45 3.52 -15.33
N GLU A 76 27.77 4.65 -15.52
CA GLU A 76 28.01 5.56 -16.63
C GLU A 76 29.01 6.65 -16.25
N GLY A 77 28.89 7.23 -15.07
CA GLY A 77 29.77 8.25 -14.53
C GLY A 77 31.02 7.71 -13.83
N VAL A 78 31.73 8.60 -13.16
CA VAL A 78 33.03 8.30 -12.53
C VAL A 78 32.86 7.49 -11.25
N GLY A 79 33.85 6.64 -10.94
CA GLY A 79 33.99 6.03 -9.61
C GLY A 79 35.38 6.28 -9.08
N VAL A 80 35.50 6.95 -7.93
CA VAL A 80 36.76 7.14 -7.20
C VAL A 80 36.63 6.52 -5.82
N ARG A 81 37.57 5.63 -5.48
CA ARG A 81 37.65 4.96 -4.19
C ARG A 81 39.04 5.13 -3.61
N ASP A 82 39.13 5.71 -2.41
CA ASP A 82 40.39 5.96 -1.69
C ASP A 82 41.43 6.69 -2.55
N GLY A 83 40.97 7.71 -3.31
CA GLY A 83 41.78 8.51 -4.23
C GLY A 83 42.17 7.81 -5.53
N ARG A 84 41.72 6.57 -5.76
CA ARG A 84 42.01 5.79 -6.98
C ARG A 84 40.80 5.71 -7.88
N THR A 85 41.01 5.92 -9.17
CA THR A 85 39.98 5.80 -10.20
C THR A 85 39.60 4.33 -10.40
N VAL A 86 38.35 3.98 -10.09
CA VAL A 86 37.75 2.67 -10.36
C VAL A 86 37.30 2.59 -11.82
N LYS A 87 36.66 3.66 -12.32
CA LYS A 87 36.33 3.85 -13.74
C LYS A 87 36.29 5.33 -14.09
N SER A 88 36.52 5.65 -15.36
CA SER A 88 36.32 6.99 -15.90
C SER A 88 34.84 7.29 -16.16
N PRO A 89 34.46 8.58 -16.25
CA PRO A 89 33.14 8.97 -16.72
C PRO A 89 33.01 8.77 -18.23
N ALA A 90 31.90 8.17 -18.65
CA ALA A 90 31.50 8.14 -20.05
C ALA A 90 31.25 9.56 -20.58
N ALA A 91 31.28 9.71 -21.91
CA ALA A 91 30.94 10.98 -22.55
C ALA A 91 29.52 11.42 -22.13
N GLY A 92 29.41 12.63 -21.56
CA GLY A 92 28.14 13.17 -21.03
C GLY A 92 27.89 12.92 -19.54
N HIS A 93 28.66 12.04 -18.87
CA HIS A 93 28.44 11.61 -17.48
C HIS A 93 29.57 12.06 -16.54
N ARG A 94 30.06 13.29 -16.72
CA ARG A 94 31.21 13.82 -15.98
C ARG A 94 30.88 14.34 -14.59
N ARG A 95 29.60 14.58 -14.30
CA ARG A 95 29.17 15.14 -13.02
C ARG A 95 29.25 14.09 -11.94
N ALA A 96 29.74 14.51 -10.78
CA ALA A 96 29.87 13.65 -9.62
C ALA A 96 29.56 14.42 -8.34
N VAL A 97 29.10 13.67 -7.34
CA VAL A 97 29.27 14.07 -5.95
C VAL A 97 30.58 13.49 -5.44
N GLY A 98 31.36 14.31 -4.75
CA GLY A 98 32.68 13.92 -4.27
C GLY A 98 33.01 14.55 -2.93
N VAL A 99 33.84 13.85 -2.16
CA VAL A 99 34.39 14.31 -0.89
C VAL A 99 35.91 14.19 -0.96
N ASP A 100 36.60 15.27 -0.60
CA ASP A 100 38.06 15.30 -0.53
C ASP A 100 38.59 14.72 0.80
N ALA A 101 39.91 14.62 0.92
CA ALA A 101 40.55 14.10 2.13
C ALA A 101 40.37 14.99 3.37
N ALA A 102 39.95 16.26 3.19
CA ALA A 102 39.69 17.20 4.27
C ALA A 102 38.23 17.15 4.76
N GLY A 103 37.40 16.27 4.18
CA GLY A 103 35.98 16.17 4.54
C GLY A 103 35.13 17.28 3.93
N VAL A 104 35.55 17.89 2.82
CA VAL A 104 34.74 18.88 2.10
C VAL A 104 34.06 18.22 0.92
N GLY A 105 32.73 18.21 0.97
CA GLY A 105 31.85 17.66 -0.05
C GLY A 105 31.49 18.68 -1.14
N ARG A 106 31.39 18.22 -2.39
CA ARG A 106 31.21 19.07 -3.58
C ARG A 106 30.40 18.36 -4.67
N VAL A 107 29.74 19.15 -5.51
CA VAL A 107 29.24 18.73 -6.84
C VAL A 107 30.20 19.29 -7.89
N VAL A 108 30.89 18.41 -8.64
CA VAL A 108 31.94 18.80 -9.59
C VAL A 108 31.90 17.97 -10.87
N ASP A 109 32.49 18.50 -11.95
CA ASP A 109 32.80 17.68 -13.12
C ASP A 109 34.15 17.01 -12.92
N VAL A 110 34.21 15.70 -13.14
CA VAL A 110 35.43 14.90 -13.13
C VAL A 110 35.83 14.58 -14.57
N LEU A 111 37.09 14.85 -14.89
CA LEU A 111 37.70 14.65 -16.20
C LEU A 111 38.70 13.50 -16.10
N PHE A 112 38.78 12.69 -17.17
CA PHE A 112 39.76 11.62 -17.29
C PHE A 112 40.87 12.03 -18.25
N GLY A 113 42.11 11.77 -17.86
CA GLY A 113 43.26 11.83 -18.74
C GLY A 113 44.04 10.53 -18.64
N GLY A 114 44.32 9.88 -19.76
CA GLY A 114 45.13 8.67 -19.80
C GLY A 114 45.98 8.60 -21.06
N SER A 115 47.12 7.92 -20.95
CA SER A 115 48.02 7.67 -22.06
C SER A 115 48.73 6.33 -21.88
N LEU A 116 48.97 5.66 -23.00
CA LEU A 116 49.89 4.54 -23.08
C LEU A 116 51.21 5.03 -23.69
N THR A 117 52.30 4.97 -22.94
CA THR A 117 53.64 5.34 -23.42
C THR A 117 54.38 4.09 -23.90
N ARG A 118 54.87 4.14 -25.14
CA ARG A 118 55.67 3.08 -25.78
C ARG A 118 57.15 3.20 -25.41
N SER A 119 57.93 2.16 -25.69
CA SER A 119 59.37 2.16 -25.40
C SER A 119 60.18 3.21 -26.17
N ASP A 120 59.66 3.70 -27.31
CA ASP A 120 60.26 4.77 -28.11
C ASP A 120 59.88 6.19 -27.62
N GLY A 121 59.09 6.28 -26.55
CA GLY A 121 58.61 7.54 -25.97
C GLY A 121 57.34 8.11 -26.63
N SER A 122 56.82 7.50 -27.69
CA SER A 122 55.56 7.91 -28.29
C SER A 122 54.36 7.49 -27.43
N THR A 123 53.26 8.26 -27.50
CA THR A 123 52.10 8.08 -26.62
C THR A 123 50.82 7.85 -27.41
N ILE A 124 50.00 6.89 -26.98
CA ILE A 124 48.63 6.68 -27.45
C ILE A 124 47.66 7.26 -26.41
N PRO A 125 46.82 8.24 -26.75
CA PRO A 125 45.86 8.81 -25.82
C PRO A 125 44.76 7.79 -25.50
N LEU A 126 44.34 7.76 -24.24
CA LEU A 126 43.24 6.91 -23.75
C LEU A 126 42.05 7.79 -23.39
N ALA A 127 40.88 7.44 -23.91
CA ALA A 127 39.66 8.19 -23.67
C ALA A 127 38.90 7.69 -22.44
N GLN A 128 39.06 6.41 -22.08
CA GLN A 128 38.26 5.75 -21.05
C GLN A 128 39.05 4.69 -20.27
N LEU A 129 38.60 4.42 -19.04
CA LEU A 129 39.03 3.38 -18.13
C LEU A 129 37.80 2.63 -17.61
N ASN A 130 37.72 1.31 -17.85
CA ASN A 130 36.62 0.43 -17.43
C ASN A 130 35.23 0.97 -17.82
N SER A 131 35.08 1.45 -19.07
CA SER A 131 33.82 1.99 -19.58
C SER A 131 33.15 1.04 -20.57
N ALA A 132 31.82 0.94 -20.50
CA ALA A 132 31.00 0.21 -21.46
C ALA A 132 30.79 0.95 -22.79
N THR A 133 31.35 2.16 -22.93
CA THR A 133 31.20 3.00 -24.12
C THR A 133 32.55 3.56 -24.55
N LEU A 134 32.77 3.58 -25.87
CA LEU A 134 33.94 4.15 -26.52
C LEU A 134 33.51 4.90 -27.79
N GLY A 135 33.96 6.14 -27.94
CA GLY A 135 33.71 6.99 -29.11
C GLY A 135 34.48 6.54 -30.35
N VAL A 136 34.06 7.02 -31.52
CA VAL A 136 34.71 6.70 -32.80
C VAL A 136 36.17 7.13 -32.78
N GLY A 137 37.08 6.23 -33.14
CA GLY A 137 38.52 6.51 -33.16
C GLY A 137 39.22 6.51 -31.80
N GLU A 138 38.51 6.19 -30.71
CA GLU A 138 39.07 6.20 -29.36
C GLU A 138 39.71 4.86 -28.95
N VAL A 139 40.52 4.93 -27.89
CA VAL A 139 41.10 3.77 -27.18
C VAL A 139 40.67 3.80 -25.71
N GLY A 140 40.18 2.67 -25.22
CA GLY A 140 39.80 2.47 -23.82
C GLY A 140 40.69 1.43 -23.13
N ALA A 141 41.02 1.66 -21.86
CA ALA A 141 41.72 0.70 -21.01
C ALA A 141 40.74 -0.06 -20.12
N PHE A 142 40.93 -1.37 -19.99
CA PHE A 142 40.16 -2.25 -19.13
C PHE A 142 41.12 -2.96 -18.18
N THR A 143 40.79 -2.94 -16.91
CA THR A 143 41.58 -3.56 -15.82
C THR A 143 40.86 -4.80 -15.31
N PRO A 144 41.46 -5.58 -14.40
CA PRO A 144 40.77 -6.71 -13.76
C PRO A 144 39.46 -6.32 -13.05
N LEU A 145 39.30 -5.04 -12.70
CA LEU A 145 38.05 -4.51 -12.14
C LEU A 145 36.90 -4.55 -13.14
N TRP A 146 37.14 -4.59 -14.46
CA TRP A 146 36.07 -4.72 -15.45
C TRP A 146 35.24 -5.99 -15.23
N GLY A 147 35.86 -7.11 -14.88
CA GLY A 147 35.20 -8.41 -14.78
C GLY A 147 35.21 -9.18 -16.10
N SER A 148 34.25 -10.10 -16.26
CA SER A 148 34.15 -11.02 -17.41
C SER A 148 33.07 -10.64 -18.42
N HIS A 149 32.46 -9.46 -18.30
CA HIS A 149 31.53 -9.01 -19.33
C HIS A 149 32.29 -8.70 -20.63
N SER A 150 31.69 -9.00 -21.78
CA SER A 150 32.35 -8.77 -23.07
C SER A 150 32.68 -7.30 -23.30
N ARG A 151 33.94 -7.01 -23.64
CA ARG A 151 34.39 -5.68 -24.02
C ARG A 151 33.86 -5.25 -25.38
N ALA A 152 33.28 -6.17 -26.15
CA ALA A 152 32.58 -5.85 -27.41
C ALA A 152 31.42 -4.87 -27.21
N ARG A 153 30.87 -4.75 -25.99
CA ARG A 153 29.88 -3.73 -25.65
C ARG A 153 30.38 -2.31 -25.95
N ALA A 154 31.65 -2.03 -25.63
CA ALA A 154 32.26 -0.70 -25.79
C ALA A 154 32.49 -0.29 -27.25
N VAL A 155 32.64 -1.27 -28.15
CA VAL A 155 32.94 -1.05 -29.58
C VAL A 155 31.79 -1.49 -30.48
N ARG A 156 30.56 -1.53 -29.96
CA ARG A 156 29.38 -1.94 -30.74
C ARG A 156 29.19 -1.04 -31.96
N GLY A 157 29.04 -1.66 -33.12
CA GLY A 157 28.86 -0.95 -34.39
C GLY A 157 30.15 -0.37 -34.98
N ALA A 158 31.31 -0.68 -34.40
CA ALA A 158 32.59 -0.27 -34.98
C ALA A 158 32.90 -1.05 -36.27
N THR A 159 33.52 -0.38 -37.23
CA THR A 159 33.95 -0.98 -38.50
C THR A 159 35.33 -1.63 -38.42
N GLY A 160 36.12 -1.30 -37.39
CA GLY A 160 37.40 -1.91 -37.09
C GLY A 160 37.64 -1.93 -35.58
N VAL A 161 38.16 -3.04 -35.07
CA VAL A 161 38.43 -3.26 -33.64
C VAL A 161 39.79 -3.93 -33.48
N VAL A 162 40.58 -3.44 -32.53
CA VAL A 162 41.78 -4.14 -32.05
C VAL A 162 41.75 -4.17 -30.53
N GLU A 163 42.04 -5.33 -29.97
CA GLU A 163 42.30 -5.50 -28.55
C GLU A 163 43.76 -5.90 -28.32
N VAL A 164 44.40 -5.31 -27.32
CA VAL A 164 45.78 -5.62 -26.93
C VAL A 164 45.79 -5.98 -25.45
N LEU A 165 46.26 -7.18 -25.12
CA LEU A 165 46.46 -7.62 -23.75
C LEU A 165 47.89 -7.30 -23.30
N VAL A 166 48.03 -6.66 -22.15
CA VAL A 166 49.30 -6.29 -21.55
C VAL A 166 49.43 -6.98 -20.19
N ARG A 167 50.57 -7.61 -19.91
CA ARG A 167 50.90 -8.19 -18.59
C ARG A 167 52.28 -7.74 -18.13
N GLY A 168 52.39 -7.29 -16.89
CA GLY A 168 53.67 -6.79 -16.34
C GLY A 168 54.30 -5.66 -17.16
N GLY A 169 53.48 -4.84 -17.83
CA GLY A 169 53.93 -3.77 -18.73
C GLY A 169 54.48 -4.25 -20.08
N VAL A 170 54.17 -5.48 -20.50
CA VAL A 170 54.58 -6.05 -21.79
C VAL A 170 53.34 -6.50 -22.58
N VAL A 171 53.26 -6.13 -23.86
CA VAL A 171 52.21 -6.62 -24.76
C VAL A 171 52.38 -8.14 -24.93
N VAL A 172 51.35 -8.92 -24.58
CA VAL A 172 51.40 -10.39 -24.67
C VAL A 172 50.53 -10.94 -25.80
N GLU A 173 49.48 -10.22 -26.17
CA GLU A 173 48.53 -10.67 -27.19
C GLU A 173 47.89 -9.47 -27.89
N GLN A 174 47.58 -9.63 -29.17
CA GLN A 174 46.80 -8.68 -29.95
C GLN A 174 45.74 -9.45 -30.75
N ARG A 175 44.52 -8.92 -30.79
CA ARG A 175 43.34 -9.52 -31.43
C ARG A 175 42.62 -8.49 -32.27
N THR A 176 41.93 -8.94 -33.32
CA THR A 176 41.11 -8.10 -34.21
C THR A 176 39.63 -8.03 -33.77
N SER A 177 39.33 -8.51 -32.58
CA SER A 177 38.02 -8.42 -31.93
C SER A 177 38.21 -8.17 -30.44
N ALA A 178 37.21 -7.52 -29.82
CA ALA A 178 37.20 -7.33 -28.38
C ALA A 178 36.87 -8.65 -27.68
N GLY A 179 37.61 -8.97 -26.62
CA GLY A 179 37.47 -10.21 -25.87
C GLY A 179 36.36 -10.17 -24.81
N ASP A 180 35.99 -11.36 -24.36
CA ASP A 180 35.08 -11.62 -23.24
C ASP A 180 35.75 -12.39 -22.10
N ASP A 181 37.01 -12.75 -22.29
CA ASP A 181 37.85 -13.42 -21.31
C ASP A 181 38.28 -12.48 -20.15
N PRO A 182 38.44 -13.03 -18.93
CA PRO A 182 38.90 -12.26 -17.77
C PRO A 182 40.29 -11.66 -17.97
N ILE A 183 40.46 -10.44 -17.49
CA ILE A 183 41.76 -9.74 -17.53
C ILE A 183 42.64 -10.23 -16.37
N PRO A 184 43.88 -10.69 -16.63
CA PRO A 184 44.81 -11.16 -15.60
C PRO A 184 45.10 -10.09 -14.53
N ALA A 185 45.26 -10.52 -13.27
CA ALA A 185 45.47 -9.62 -12.13
C ALA A 185 46.72 -8.71 -12.25
N ASP A 186 47.72 -9.14 -13.02
CA ASP A 186 48.97 -8.44 -13.29
C ASP A 186 48.96 -7.65 -14.62
N GLY A 187 47.78 -7.41 -15.20
CA GLY A 187 47.65 -6.86 -16.54
C GLY A 187 46.43 -5.96 -16.76
N TYR A 188 46.28 -5.52 -18.00
CA TYR A 188 45.15 -4.75 -18.52
C TYR A 188 44.93 -5.05 -20.01
N ALA A 189 43.72 -4.85 -20.49
CA ALA A 189 43.38 -4.91 -21.91
C ALA A 189 43.15 -3.50 -22.45
N LEU A 190 43.68 -3.20 -23.63
CA LEU A 190 43.39 -1.98 -24.38
C LEU A 190 42.45 -2.36 -25.52
N VAL A 191 41.36 -1.63 -25.70
CA VAL A 191 40.43 -1.84 -26.81
C VAL A 191 40.32 -0.55 -27.59
N GLY A 192 40.59 -0.61 -28.89
CA GLY A 192 40.52 0.52 -29.81
C GLY A 192 39.49 0.24 -30.89
N ARG A 193 38.84 1.30 -31.37
CA ARG A 193 37.93 1.24 -32.52
C ARG A 193 38.32 2.24 -33.60
N GLU A 194 38.13 1.84 -34.86
CA GLU A 194 38.53 2.59 -36.06
C GLU A 194 39.97 3.13 -35.95
N ALA A 195 40.19 4.45 -35.97
CA ALA A 195 41.53 5.02 -35.82
C ALA A 195 42.25 4.59 -34.53
N GLY A 196 41.51 4.34 -33.44
CA GLY A 196 42.07 3.80 -32.20
C GLY A 196 42.49 2.33 -32.35
N ALA A 197 41.79 1.57 -33.18
CA ALA A 197 42.18 0.21 -33.53
C ALA A 197 43.49 0.22 -34.36
N ASP A 198 43.64 1.16 -35.28
CA ASP A 198 44.87 1.33 -36.08
C ASP A 198 46.09 1.66 -35.19
N LEU A 199 45.90 2.54 -34.19
CA LEU A 199 46.93 2.88 -33.21
C LEU A 199 47.37 1.65 -32.38
N LEU A 200 46.41 0.87 -31.90
CA LEU A 200 46.71 -0.36 -31.17
C LEU A 200 47.28 -1.46 -32.06
N GLY A 201 46.89 -1.50 -33.34
CA GLY A 201 47.40 -2.42 -34.36
C GLY A 201 48.91 -2.30 -34.59
N ALA A 202 49.47 -1.12 -34.32
CA ALA A 202 50.90 -0.85 -34.44
C ALA A 202 51.74 -1.36 -33.25
N LEU A 203 51.11 -1.89 -32.19
CA LEU A 203 51.81 -2.52 -31.06
C LEU A 203 52.19 -3.96 -31.40
N THR A 204 53.36 -4.39 -30.95
CA THR A 204 53.85 -5.76 -31.20
C THR A 204 53.95 -6.58 -29.91
N PRO A 205 53.59 -7.88 -29.91
CA PRO A 205 53.88 -8.76 -28.78
C PRO A 205 55.37 -8.72 -28.39
N GLY A 206 55.65 -8.54 -27.10
CA GLY A 206 56.98 -8.33 -26.53
C GLY A 206 57.35 -6.86 -26.30
N GLU A 207 56.58 -5.91 -26.84
CA GLU A 207 56.81 -4.48 -26.63
C GLU A 207 56.50 -4.05 -25.19
N ARG A 208 57.38 -3.22 -24.60
CA ARG A 208 57.15 -2.62 -23.28
C ARG A 208 56.30 -1.36 -23.41
N VAL A 209 55.26 -1.28 -22.60
CA VAL A 209 54.33 -0.16 -22.55
C VAL A 209 54.03 0.23 -21.11
N THR A 210 53.81 1.51 -20.87
CA THR A 210 53.44 2.06 -19.55
C THR A 210 52.07 2.72 -19.65
N LEU A 211 51.15 2.33 -18.78
CA LEU A 211 49.81 2.92 -18.68
C LEU A 211 49.82 3.98 -17.57
N ASP A 212 49.62 5.23 -17.97
CA ASP A 212 49.44 6.35 -17.05
C ASP A 212 48.00 6.88 -17.18
N HIS A 213 47.34 7.13 -16.04
CA HIS A 213 46.01 7.72 -16.03
C HIS A 213 45.77 8.51 -14.74
N THR A 214 44.93 9.53 -14.85
CA THR A 214 44.55 10.40 -13.74
C THR A 214 43.10 10.86 -13.91
N THR A 215 42.49 11.25 -12.79
CA THR A 215 41.23 11.99 -12.78
C THR A 215 41.48 13.36 -12.17
N GLY A 216 41.00 14.41 -12.84
CA GLY A 216 41.04 15.79 -12.34
C GLY A 216 39.61 16.33 -12.20
N THR A 217 39.41 17.32 -11.34
CA THR A 217 38.11 18.00 -11.22
C THR A 217 38.14 19.36 -11.91
N SER A 218 36.96 19.87 -12.27
CA SER A 218 36.80 21.20 -12.85
C SER A 218 37.24 22.36 -11.94
N ASP A 219 37.30 22.13 -10.63
CA ASP A 219 37.73 23.11 -9.62
C ASP A 219 39.16 22.87 -9.08
N GLY A 220 39.88 21.88 -9.62
CA GLY A 220 41.25 21.53 -9.21
C GLY A 220 41.36 20.79 -7.88
N SER A 221 40.25 20.43 -7.24
CA SER A 221 40.23 19.57 -6.05
C SER A 221 40.70 18.13 -6.33
N THR A 222 41.18 17.46 -5.30
CA THR A 222 41.54 16.04 -5.34
C THR A 222 40.56 15.25 -4.48
N LEU A 223 39.74 14.42 -5.13
CA LEU A 223 38.68 13.67 -4.46
C LEU A 223 39.22 12.38 -3.87
N ARG A 224 38.84 12.08 -2.62
CA ARG A 224 39.10 10.76 -2.00
C ARG A 224 38.03 9.76 -2.41
N THR A 225 36.78 10.20 -2.44
CA THR A 225 35.62 9.41 -2.85
C THR A 225 34.80 10.22 -3.83
N ALA A 226 34.38 9.62 -4.94
CA ALA A 226 33.49 10.25 -5.90
C ALA A 226 32.59 9.21 -6.58
N ILE A 227 31.35 9.60 -6.84
CA ILE A 227 30.38 8.79 -7.58
C ILE A 227 29.66 9.65 -8.60
N GLY A 228 29.43 9.09 -9.79
CA GLY A 228 28.69 9.74 -10.86
C GLY A 228 27.25 10.05 -10.49
N GLY A 229 26.71 11.07 -11.15
CA GLY A 229 25.29 11.42 -11.11
C GLY A 229 24.87 12.15 -12.39
N GLY A 230 23.60 12.56 -12.44
CA GLY A 230 22.98 13.07 -13.67
C GLY A 230 22.75 14.58 -13.64
N GLN A 231 21.57 14.96 -13.18
CA GLN A 231 21.04 16.32 -13.26
C GLN A 231 21.53 17.16 -12.07
N VAL A 232 22.03 18.36 -12.34
CA VAL A 232 22.30 19.35 -11.28
C VAL A 232 20.96 19.89 -10.79
N LEU A 233 20.72 19.76 -9.48
CA LEU A 233 19.47 20.16 -8.84
C LEU A 233 19.56 21.58 -8.29
N ILE A 234 20.67 21.87 -7.60
CA ILE A 234 20.94 23.17 -6.98
C ILE A 234 22.36 23.57 -7.39
N ARG A 235 22.52 24.84 -7.78
CA ARG A 235 23.81 25.48 -8.03
C ARG A 235 23.85 26.80 -7.31
N ASP A 236 24.84 26.98 -6.45
CA ASP A 236 25.08 28.21 -5.72
C ASP A 236 23.84 28.74 -4.95
N GLY A 237 23.12 27.82 -4.31
CA GLY A 237 21.88 28.11 -3.57
C GLY A 237 20.64 28.29 -4.43
N VAL A 238 20.75 28.19 -5.75
CA VAL A 238 19.63 28.36 -6.70
C VAL A 238 19.18 27.01 -7.24
N VAL A 239 17.88 26.72 -7.16
CA VAL A 239 17.27 25.55 -7.81
C VAL A 239 17.37 25.70 -9.33
N VAL A 240 18.13 24.82 -9.97
CA VAL A 240 18.33 24.76 -11.43
C VAL A 240 17.86 23.44 -12.04
N ALA A 241 17.14 22.65 -11.26
CA ALA A 241 16.63 21.35 -11.67
C ALA A 241 15.77 21.46 -12.94
N PRO A 242 15.99 20.58 -13.94
CA PRO A 242 15.15 20.53 -15.13
C PRO A 242 13.75 19.98 -14.79
N ASP A 243 12.79 20.24 -15.66
CA ASP A 243 11.47 19.60 -15.57
C ASP A 243 11.62 18.08 -15.83
N ASP A 244 10.94 17.27 -15.01
CA ASP A 244 10.98 15.80 -15.07
C ASP A 244 9.72 15.24 -14.41
N PRO A 245 9.15 14.09 -14.86
CA PRO A 245 7.96 13.50 -14.25
C PRO A 245 8.22 12.99 -12.82
N LEU A 246 7.15 12.66 -12.10
CA LEU A 246 7.24 12.06 -10.75
C LEU A 246 7.89 10.68 -10.81
N HIS A 247 8.96 10.48 -10.04
CA HIS A 247 9.63 9.19 -9.89
C HIS A 247 10.16 8.99 -8.47
N PRO A 248 10.49 7.75 -8.07
CA PRO A 248 11.37 7.50 -6.93
C PRO A 248 12.74 8.12 -7.19
N ARG A 249 13.38 8.69 -6.17
CA ARG A 249 14.59 9.51 -6.32
C ARG A 249 15.64 9.15 -5.30
N THR A 250 16.89 9.35 -5.69
CA THR A 250 18.03 9.45 -4.77
C THR A 250 18.83 10.68 -5.16
N ALA A 251 19.13 11.54 -4.20
CA ALA A 251 19.88 12.77 -4.46
C ALA A 251 20.81 13.11 -3.30
N VAL A 252 21.89 13.82 -3.63
CA VAL A 252 22.90 14.24 -2.67
C VAL A 252 23.15 15.74 -2.81
N GLY A 253 23.16 16.44 -1.69
CA GLY A 253 23.47 17.87 -1.60
C GLY A 253 24.53 18.18 -0.55
N PHE A 254 25.11 19.37 -0.63
CA PHE A 254 26.11 19.86 0.31
C PHE A 254 25.81 21.30 0.72
N SER A 255 26.16 21.67 1.97
CA SER A 255 26.14 23.05 2.43
C SER A 255 27.09 23.95 1.63
N ALA A 256 26.93 25.28 1.76
CA ALA A 256 27.77 26.25 1.05
C ALA A 256 29.27 26.08 1.31
N ASP A 257 29.65 25.67 2.53
CA ASP A 257 31.04 25.38 2.92
C ASP A 257 31.46 23.91 2.68
N GLY A 258 30.56 23.08 2.15
CA GLY A 258 30.79 21.66 1.87
C GLY A 258 30.96 20.78 3.12
N ARG A 259 30.73 21.30 4.33
CA ARG A 259 30.95 20.56 5.59
C ARG A 259 29.75 19.74 6.05
N LYS A 260 28.57 20.00 5.50
CA LYS A 260 27.39 19.16 5.66
C LYS A 260 27.02 18.51 4.35
N MET A 261 26.65 17.24 4.42
CA MET A 261 26.11 16.46 3.31
C MET A 261 24.68 16.05 3.62
N PHE A 262 23.82 16.12 2.63
CA PHE A 262 22.41 15.76 2.69
C PHE A 262 22.18 14.66 1.67
N MET A 263 21.58 13.55 2.08
CA MET A 263 21.25 12.43 1.19
C MET A 263 19.77 12.16 1.33
N LEU A 264 19.04 12.17 0.23
CA LEU A 264 17.59 12.06 0.21
C LEU A 264 17.19 10.88 -0.68
N THR A 265 16.37 9.98 -0.15
CA THR A 265 15.63 9.00 -0.94
C THR A 265 14.13 9.29 -0.87
N VAL A 266 13.45 9.15 -2.00
CA VAL A 266 12.00 9.35 -2.11
C VAL A 266 11.41 8.09 -2.74
N ASP A 267 10.44 7.49 -2.07
CA ASP A 267 9.71 6.34 -2.58
C ASP A 267 8.69 6.75 -3.66
N GLY A 268 8.31 5.82 -4.52
CA GLY A 268 7.31 6.09 -5.56
C GLY A 268 6.96 4.87 -6.39
N ARG A 269 5.93 4.99 -7.24
CA ARG A 269 5.36 3.91 -8.07
C ARG A 269 4.79 2.73 -7.27
N GLN A 270 4.44 2.94 -6.01
CA GLN A 270 3.94 1.89 -5.11
C GLN A 270 2.42 1.89 -4.98
N SER A 271 1.78 2.98 -5.42
CA SER A 271 0.35 3.19 -5.40
C SER A 271 0.03 4.33 -6.38
N PRO A 272 -1.22 4.44 -6.91
CA PRO A 272 -1.69 5.65 -7.60
C PRO A 272 -1.55 6.94 -6.78
N PHE A 273 -1.24 6.82 -5.48
CA PHE A 273 -1.15 7.90 -4.50
C PHE A 273 0.27 8.14 -3.96
N LEU A 274 1.23 7.23 -4.22
CA LEU A 274 2.66 7.37 -3.87
C LEU A 274 3.48 7.37 -5.17
N LEU A 275 3.58 8.53 -5.82
CA LEU A 275 4.15 8.66 -7.17
C LEU A 275 5.65 9.00 -7.17
N GLY A 276 6.16 9.52 -6.05
CA GLY A 276 7.50 10.09 -5.91
C GLY A 276 7.51 11.59 -6.18
N LEU A 277 8.67 12.14 -6.52
CA LEU A 277 8.85 13.59 -6.73
C LEU A 277 9.45 13.91 -8.10
N THR A 278 9.15 15.12 -8.58
CA THR A 278 9.88 15.70 -9.72
C THR A 278 11.29 16.10 -9.29
N LEU A 279 12.20 16.31 -10.24
CA LEU A 279 13.55 16.80 -9.90
C LEU A 279 13.52 18.19 -9.26
N ARG A 280 12.53 19.04 -9.61
CA ARG A 280 12.36 20.37 -9.01
C ARG A 280 11.96 20.26 -7.54
N ASP A 281 11.05 19.36 -7.21
CA ASP A 281 10.61 19.20 -5.82
C ASP A 281 11.71 18.60 -4.95
N VAL A 282 12.46 17.59 -5.46
CA VAL A 282 13.66 17.09 -4.77
C VAL A 282 14.66 18.21 -4.49
N ALA A 283 14.87 19.12 -5.46
CA ALA A 283 15.75 20.26 -5.27
C ALA A 283 15.24 21.23 -4.21
N SER A 284 13.93 21.49 -4.16
CA SER A 284 13.30 22.31 -3.12
C SER A 284 13.51 21.70 -1.73
N VAL A 285 13.26 20.40 -1.57
CA VAL A 285 13.46 19.68 -0.30
C VAL A 285 14.92 19.76 0.16
N LEU A 286 15.88 19.49 -0.75
CA LEU A 286 17.29 19.61 -0.42
C LEU A 286 17.70 21.05 -0.07
N ALA A 287 17.14 22.06 -0.74
CA ALA A 287 17.38 23.46 -0.42
C ALA A 287 16.87 23.81 0.98
N GLU A 288 15.68 23.34 1.36
CA GLU A 288 15.12 23.51 2.71
C GLU A 288 15.96 22.82 3.79
N MET A 289 16.55 21.67 3.47
CA MET A 289 17.53 21.00 4.35
C MET A 289 18.85 21.78 4.49
N GLY A 290 19.12 22.74 3.60
CA GLY A 290 20.31 23.60 3.62
C GLY A 290 21.36 23.28 2.55
N ALA A 291 21.01 22.51 1.51
CA ALA A 291 21.90 22.25 0.39
C ALA A 291 22.07 23.51 -0.48
N HIS A 292 23.32 23.88 -0.71
CA HIS A 292 23.72 24.97 -1.60
C HIS A 292 24.12 24.45 -2.99
N ASN A 293 24.58 23.21 -3.07
CA ASN A 293 24.82 22.50 -4.32
C ASN A 293 24.25 21.09 -4.19
N ALA A 294 23.59 20.59 -5.23
CA ALA A 294 22.99 19.25 -5.21
C ALA A 294 22.97 18.59 -6.58
N LEU A 295 23.08 17.26 -6.58
CA LEU A 295 23.08 16.41 -7.76
C LEU A 295 22.11 15.25 -7.57
N ASN A 296 21.35 14.96 -8.62
CA ASN A 296 20.52 13.77 -8.69
C ASN A 296 21.39 12.54 -8.99
N LEU A 297 21.17 11.45 -8.25
CA LEU A 297 21.74 10.14 -8.49
C LEU A 297 20.73 9.24 -9.23
N ASP A 298 21.05 7.96 -9.42
CA ASP A 298 20.10 7.03 -10.03
C ASP A 298 18.86 6.83 -9.14
N GLY A 299 17.70 6.79 -9.78
CA GLY A 299 16.39 6.76 -9.12
C GLY A 299 15.58 5.51 -9.49
N GLY A 300 14.26 5.62 -9.46
CA GLY A 300 13.38 4.49 -9.73
C GLY A 300 13.65 3.33 -8.77
N GLY A 301 13.64 2.10 -9.29
CA GLY A 301 13.87 0.89 -8.49
C GLY A 301 15.27 0.78 -7.88
N SER A 302 16.22 1.63 -8.30
CA SER A 302 17.54 1.70 -7.69
C SER A 302 17.53 2.43 -6.34
N SER A 303 16.53 3.31 -6.11
CA SER A 303 16.47 4.16 -4.91
C SER A 303 16.41 3.33 -3.64
N THR A 304 17.51 3.37 -2.88
CA THR A 304 17.72 2.52 -1.71
C THR A 304 18.45 3.32 -0.64
N LEU A 305 17.93 3.34 0.59
CA LEU A 305 18.58 3.86 1.77
C LEU A 305 18.68 2.78 2.84
N LEU A 306 19.88 2.60 3.36
CA LEU A 306 20.19 1.69 4.44
C LEU A 306 20.71 2.47 5.65
N ALA A 307 20.33 2.07 6.85
CA ALA A 307 20.86 2.65 8.09
C ALA A 307 21.00 1.61 9.21
N ARG A 308 21.90 1.87 10.16
CA ARG A 308 21.99 1.14 11.42
C ARG A 308 21.17 1.86 12.48
N THR A 309 20.45 1.09 13.28
CA THR A 309 19.95 1.58 14.58
C THR A 309 21.09 1.58 15.60
N PRO A 310 21.03 2.44 16.64
CA PRO A 310 22.07 2.47 17.67
C PRO A 310 22.31 1.09 18.30
N GLY A 311 23.58 0.72 18.41
CA GLY A 311 24.02 -0.55 18.99
C GLY A 311 23.92 -1.76 18.05
N ALA A 312 23.38 -1.59 16.83
CA ALA A 312 23.28 -2.68 15.85
C ALA A 312 24.56 -2.88 15.03
N ASP A 313 24.83 -4.13 14.65
CA ASP A 313 25.99 -4.51 13.82
C ASP A 313 25.73 -4.40 12.31
N ALA A 314 24.47 -4.40 11.89
CA ALA A 314 24.08 -4.47 10.49
C ALA A 314 23.18 -3.30 10.10
N VAL A 315 23.34 -2.83 8.86
CA VAL A 315 22.41 -1.89 8.25
C VAL A 315 21.13 -2.62 7.84
N VAL A 316 20.00 -1.92 7.90
CA VAL A 316 18.70 -2.39 7.44
C VAL A 316 18.14 -1.42 6.41
N LEU A 317 17.29 -1.95 5.52
CA LEU A 317 16.56 -1.17 4.53
C LEU A 317 15.48 -0.31 5.21
N GLU A 318 15.55 1.00 5.00
CA GLU A 318 14.63 1.97 5.60
C GLU A 318 13.48 2.34 4.67
N ASN A 319 13.79 2.62 3.39
CA ASN A 319 12.80 2.98 2.38
C ASN A 319 12.17 1.73 1.74
N ALA A 320 11.17 1.92 0.88
CA ALA A 320 10.54 0.84 0.12
C ALA A 320 10.92 0.94 -1.38
N PRO A 321 11.78 0.06 -1.91
CA PRO A 321 12.15 0.05 -3.33
C PRO A 321 10.95 -0.14 -4.27
N SER A 322 10.91 0.60 -5.38
CA SER A 322 9.75 0.60 -6.29
C SER A 322 9.57 -0.69 -7.09
N ASP A 323 10.59 -1.55 -7.17
CA ASP A 323 10.52 -2.84 -7.87
C ASP A 323 9.94 -3.95 -6.97
N GLY A 324 9.52 -3.61 -5.74
CA GLY A 324 9.02 -4.56 -4.72
C GLY A 324 10.12 -5.27 -3.93
N ALA A 325 11.38 -5.14 -4.36
CA ALA A 325 12.59 -5.58 -3.66
C ALA A 325 13.77 -4.69 -4.05
N GLU A 326 14.87 -4.75 -3.30
CA GLU A 326 16.10 -4.05 -3.67
C GLU A 326 16.58 -4.46 -5.07
N ARG A 327 16.78 -3.46 -5.93
CA ARG A 327 17.40 -3.68 -7.24
C ARG A 327 18.89 -3.98 -7.07
N HIS A 328 19.40 -4.82 -7.96
CA HIS A 328 20.84 -5.02 -8.10
C HIS A 328 21.46 -3.75 -8.71
N VAL A 329 22.28 -3.05 -7.93
CA VAL A 329 22.98 -1.82 -8.35
C VAL A 329 24.49 -2.05 -8.39
N PRO A 330 25.24 -1.37 -9.27
CA PRO A 330 26.68 -1.61 -9.42
C PRO A 330 27.54 -0.81 -8.44
N ASN A 331 26.99 0.23 -7.81
CA ASN A 331 27.70 1.03 -6.83
C ASN A 331 26.76 1.80 -5.89
N GLY A 332 27.36 2.42 -4.87
CA GLY A 332 26.68 3.29 -3.92
C GLY A 332 27.64 4.09 -3.07
N LEU A 333 27.09 4.94 -2.20
CA LEU A 333 27.83 5.69 -1.19
C LEU A 333 27.54 5.12 0.19
N ALA A 334 28.60 4.85 0.96
CA ALA A 334 28.52 4.47 2.35
C ALA A 334 29.01 5.59 3.27
N LEU A 335 28.37 5.72 4.42
CA LEU A 335 28.82 6.54 5.53
C LEU A 335 29.43 5.63 6.61
N TYR A 336 30.59 6.01 7.12
CA TYR A 336 31.26 5.32 8.21
C TYR A 336 31.42 6.28 9.39
N ALA A 337 30.86 5.93 10.55
CA ALA A 337 31.11 6.67 11.78
C ALA A 337 32.57 6.48 12.25
N PRO A 338 33.09 7.37 13.12
CA PRO A 338 34.34 7.10 13.84
C PRO A 338 34.31 5.75 14.58
N GLU A 339 35.47 5.14 14.76
CA GLU A 339 35.58 3.95 15.60
C GLU A 339 35.33 4.33 17.06
N GLY A 340 34.34 3.70 17.68
CA GLY A 340 33.98 3.96 19.07
C GLY A 340 34.76 3.10 20.06
N SER A 341 34.71 3.52 21.33
CA SER A 341 35.35 2.81 22.44
C SER A 341 34.82 1.38 22.62
N GLY A 342 33.57 1.13 22.23
CA GLY A 342 32.80 -0.05 22.61
C GLY A 342 32.39 -0.07 24.08
N ASP A 343 32.64 1.01 24.83
CA ASP A 343 32.19 1.15 26.22
C ASP A 343 30.72 1.55 26.24
N LEU A 344 29.95 0.86 27.07
CA LEU A 344 28.50 1.06 27.14
C LEU A 344 28.15 2.46 27.67
N VAL A 345 27.47 3.28 26.86
CA VAL A 345 26.95 4.61 27.27
C VAL A 345 25.41 4.68 27.26
N GLY A 346 24.73 3.79 26.55
CA GLY A 346 23.27 3.75 26.47
C GLY A 346 22.72 2.41 25.98
N PHE A 347 21.40 2.24 26.10
CA PHE A 347 20.67 1.14 25.47
C PHE A 347 19.61 1.69 24.51
N TRP A 348 19.52 1.12 23.32
CA TRP A 348 18.44 1.37 22.38
C TRP A 348 17.32 0.36 22.61
N ALA A 349 16.42 0.69 23.54
CA ALA A 349 15.30 -0.18 23.91
C ALA A 349 14.10 0.01 22.98
N ARG A 350 13.51 -1.11 22.54
CA ARG A 350 12.42 -1.14 21.55
C ARG A 350 11.68 -2.48 21.57
N THR A 351 10.55 -2.55 20.88
CA THR A 351 9.90 -3.83 20.57
C THR A 351 10.76 -4.65 19.61
N ALA A 352 10.70 -5.99 19.73
CA ALA A 352 11.41 -6.88 18.82
C ALA A 352 10.79 -6.86 17.41
N ILE A 353 9.47 -6.72 17.35
CA ILE A 353 8.71 -6.51 16.11
C ILE A 353 8.83 -5.04 15.71
N ASP A 354 9.22 -4.78 14.45
CA ASP A 354 9.23 -3.44 13.85
C ASP A 354 7.77 -3.00 13.57
N PRO A 355 7.31 -1.85 14.10
CA PRO A 355 5.95 -1.33 13.86
C PRO A 355 5.58 -1.25 12.37
N ARG A 356 6.53 -0.92 11.48
CA ARG A 356 6.29 -0.79 10.03
C ARG A 356 5.99 -2.12 9.33
N ARG A 357 6.34 -3.23 9.98
CA ARG A 357 6.18 -4.60 9.45
C ARG A 357 5.34 -5.48 10.35
N ALA A 358 4.87 -4.94 11.47
CA ALA A 358 4.07 -5.66 12.44
C ALA A 358 2.74 -6.09 11.81
N PRO A 359 2.20 -7.26 12.18
CA PRO A 359 0.81 -7.57 11.93
C PRO A 359 -0.12 -6.48 12.50
N GLY A 360 -0.98 -5.90 11.68
CA GLY A 360 -1.97 -4.93 12.12
C GLY A 360 -3.27 -5.03 11.36
N ALA A 361 -4.20 -4.14 11.72
CA ALA A 361 -5.52 -4.03 11.12
C ALA A 361 -5.82 -2.60 10.63
N ASP A 362 -4.76 -1.81 10.48
CA ASP A 362 -4.82 -0.40 10.07
C ASP A 362 -5.05 -0.32 8.56
N THR A 363 -5.24 0.89 8.06
CA THR A 363 -5.58 1.08 6.65
C THR A 363 -4.38 0.88 5.72
N VAL A 364 -3.18 1.00 6.28
CA VAL A 364 -1.88 0.78 5.65
C VAL A 364 -1.12 -0.37 6.34
N ALA A 365 -0.06 -0.86 5.70
CA ALA A 365 0.75 -1.93 6.28
C ALA A 365 1.54 -1.44 7.50
N GLY A 366 1.52 -2.24 8.56
CA GLY A 366 2.10 -1.92 9.86
C GLY A 366 1.15 -2.37 10.97
N GLY A 367 1.54 -2.12 12.22
CA GLY A 367 0.70 -2.33 13.38
C GLY A 367 1.33 -1.79 14.64
N HIS A 368 0.70 -2.08 15.78
CA HIS A 368 1.01 -1.44 17.06
C HIS A 368 1.70 -2.39 18.07
N PRO A 369 2.98 -2.80 17.86
CA PRO A 369 3.67 -3.71 18.79
C PRO A 369 3.95 -3.06 20.17
N GLU A 370 3.88 -1.74 20.29
CA GLU A 370 3.91 -1.02 21.56
C GLU A 370 2.66 -1.29 22.43
N ARG A 371 1.61 -1.88 21.84
CA ARG A 371 0.40 -2.31 22.54
C ARG A 371 0.45 -3.82 22.84
N VAL A 372 -0.17 -4.22 23.95
CA VAL A 372 -0.26 -5.63 24.38
C VAL A 372 -1.53 -5.87 25.21
N PHE A 373 -2.13 -7.05 25.10
CA PHE A 373 -3.33 -7.41 25.87
C PHE A 373 -2.96 -7.98 27.24
N PRO A 374 -3.76 -7.76 28.30
CA PRO A 374 -3.57 -8.40 29.60
C PRO A 374 -3.37 -9.92 29.48
N GLY A 375 -2.35 -10.46 30.14
CA GLY A 375 -2.01 -11.88 30.11
C GLY A 375 -1.11 -12.31 28.95
N LEU A 376 -0.97 -11.49 27.90
CA LEU A 376 -0.07 -11.74 26.76
C LEU A 376 1.30 -11.09 26.97
N THR A 377 2.21 -11.37 26.04
CA THR A 377 3.60 -10.95 26.09
C THR A 377 3.99 -10.06 24.91
N ARG A 378 5.09 -9.32 25.10
CA ARG A 378 5.79 -8.59 24.05
C ARG A 378 7.29 -8.81 24.21
N ARG A 379 7.96 -9.22 23.14
CA ARG A 379 9.43 -9.30 23.12
C ARG A 379 10.02 -7.90 22.93
N LEU A 380 11.04 -7.59 23.71
CA LEU A 380 11.77 -6.35 23.72
C LEU A 380 13.24 -6.61 23.45
N LEU A 381 13.85 -5.68 22.71
CA LEU A 381 15.27 -5.65 22.44
C LEU A 381 15.86 -4.39 23.09
N ALA A 382 17.12 -4.47 23.49
CA ALA A 382 17.88 -3.36 24.04
C ALA A 382 19.33 -3.56 23.67
N ASP A 383 19.72 -2.90 22.59
CA ASP A 383 21.07 -2.97 22.03
C ASP A 383 21.93 -1.90 22.71
N GLY A 384 22.96 -2.34 23.42
CA GLY A 384 23.90 -1.47 24.11
C GLY A 384 24.79 -0.77 23.09
N TYR A 385 24.96 0.54 23.25
CA TYR A 385 25.76 1.36 22.35
C TYR A 385 26.79 2.22 23.07
N ASP A 386 27.83 2.63 22.34
CA ASP A 386 28.91 3.50 22.81
C ASP A 386 28.72 4.98 22.40
N GLU A 387 29.69 5.85 22.68
CA GLU A 387 29.62 7.28 22.32
C GLU A 387 29.47 7.54 20.82
N THR A 388 29.74 6.52 20.00
CA THR A 388 29.55 6.55 18.55
C THR A 388 28.19 6.03 18.08
N TYR A 389 27.35 5.57 19.00
CA TYR A 389 26.16 4.74 18.73
C TYR A 389 26.50 3.39 18.07
N GLY A 390 27.79 3.02 18.06
CA GLY A 390 28.25 1.70 17.65
C GLY A 390 27.93 0.64 18.71
N PRO A 391 28.03 -0.66 18.37
CA PRO A 391 27.76 -1.76 19.29
C PRO A 391 28.73 -1.73 20.49
N ALA A 392 28.19 -1.69 21.71
CA ALA A 392 28.99 -1.84 22.91
C ALA A 392 29.51 -3.29 23.02
N ARG A 393 30.72 -3.47 23.56
CA ARG A 393 31.33 -4.80 23.76
C ARG A 393 30.56 -5.65 24.75
N ASP A 394 29.94 -5.00 25.74
CA ASP A 394 29.23 -5.67 26.79
C ASP A 394 27.73 -5.34 26.78
N GLN A 395 26.96 -6.33 26.34
CA GLN A 395 25.52 -6.26 26.10
C GLN A 395 24.68 -6.70 27.31
N ALA A 396 25.32 -7.02 28.44
CA ALA A 396 24.60 -7.47 29.63
C ALA A 396 23.72 -6.35 30.19
N ARG A 397 22.48 -6.70 30.57
CA ARG A 397 21.44 -5.77 31.02
C ARG A 397 20.48 -6.46 31.98
N HIS A 398 19.92 -5.70 32.91
CA HIS A 398 18.78 -6.11 33.70
C HIS A 398 17.56 -5.31 33.28
N TRP A 399 16.39 -5.96 33.29
CA TRP A 399 15.13 -5.33 32.94
C TRP A 399 14.30 -5.06 34.19
N HIS A 400 13.63 -3.92 34.23
CA HIS A 400 12.59 -3.65 35.20
C HIS A 400 11.44 -2.86 34.57
N SER A 401 10.26 -2.96 35.15
CA SER A 401 9.09 -2.18 34.74
C SER A 401 8.91 -0.99 35.67
N SER A 402 8.56 0.18 35.14
CA SER A 402 8.18 1.34 35.96
C SER A 402 6.87 1.12 36.70
N ARG A 403 5.99 0.25 36.19
CA ARG A 403 4.67 -0.08 36.76
C ARG A 403 4.41 -1.59 36.72
N PRO A 404 4.87 -2.36 37.72
CA PRO A 404 4.66 -3.80 37.80
C PRO A 404 3.20 -4.26 37.93
N ASP A 405 2.29 -3.35 38.28
CA ASP A 405 0.84 -3.51 38.30
C ASP A 405 0.22 -3.51 36.90
N VAL A 406 0.84 -2.77 35.95
CA VAL A 406 0.46 -2.75 34.54
C VAL A 406 1.14 -3.88 33.79
N GLY A 407 2.44 -4.08 33.97
CA GLY A 407 3.15 -5.21 33.38
C GLY A 407 4.54 -5.41 33.96
N ARG A 408 5.05 -6.63 33.84
CA ARG A 408 6.35 -7.04 34.40
C ARG A 408 7.27 -7.43 33.26
N VAL A 409 8.55 -7.08 33.36
CA VAL A 409 9.55 -7.46 32.35
C VAL A 409 10.63 -8.31 33.01
N ALA A 410 10.98 -9.41 32.36
CA ALA A 410 12.09 -10.28 32.72
C ALA A 410 12.73 -10.77 31.41
N ASP A 411 14.06 -10.78 31.33
CA ASP A 411 14.81 -11.29 30.18
C ASP A 411 14.35 -10.73 28.82
N GLY A 412 13.95 -9.46 28.78
CA GLY A 412 13.46 -8.79 27.56
C GLY A 412 12.06 -9.22 27.13
N VAL A 413 11.31 -9.93 27.97
CA VAL A 413 9.90 -10.26 27.72
C VAL A 413 9.02 -9.48 28.68
N PHE A 414 8.22 -8.56 28.14
CA PHE A 414 7.21 -7.85 28.90
C PHE A 414 5.92 -8.68 28.95
N ARG A 415 5.44 -8.99 30.14
CA ARG A 415 4.18 -9.68 30.40
C ARG A 415 3.15 -8.70 30.94
N ALA A 416 2.10 -8.49 30.17
CA ALA A 416 1.02 -7.58 30.53
C ALA A 416 0.18 -8.14 31.69
N VAL A 417 -0.21 -7.27 32.62
CA VAL A 417 -0.97 -7.62 33.84
C VAL A 417 -2.32 -6.90 33.85
N GLY A 418 -2.32 -5.57 33.83
CA GLY A 418 -3.53 -4.75 33.90
C GLY A 418 -3.44 -3.55 32.97
N PRO A 419 -4.59 -2.97 32.56
CA PRO A 419 -4.62 -1.88 31.58
C PRO A 419 -3.88 -0.63 32.08
N GLY A 420 -3.25 0.08 31.14
CA GLY A 420 -2.50 1.31 31.41
C GLY A 420 -1.14 1.33 30.70
N THR A 421 -0.36 2.38 30.94
CA THR A 421 0.98 2.53 30.36
C THR A 421 2.08 2.18 31.36
N ALA A 422 3.14 1.54 30.87
CA ALA A 422 4.35 1.22 31.65
C ALA A 422 5.60 1.36 30.78
N LYS A 423 6.71 1.72 31.41
CA LYS A 423 8.03 1.73 30.76
C LYS A 423 8.78 0.46 31.12
N ALA A 424 9.27 -0.26 30.12
CA ALA A 424 10.24 -1.32 30.30
C ALA A 424 11.64 -0.73 30.14
N VAL A 425 12.45 -0.81 31.20
CA VAL A 425 13.75 -0.16 31.27
C VAL A 425 14.84 -1.24 31.28
N ALA A 426 15.71 -1.22 30.28
CA ALA A 426 16.95 -1.98 30.24
C ALA A 426 18.05 -1.15 30.89
N ARG A 427 18.75 -1.72 31.87
CA ARG A 427 19.73 -0.98 32.65
C ARG A 427 20.98 -1.79 32.92
N ARG A 428 22.09 -1.08 33.12
CA ARG A 428 23.33 -1.60 33.72
C ARG A 428 24.06 -0.48 34.45
N GLY A 429 24.27 -0.65 35.76
CA GLY A 429 24.87 0.40 36.58
C GLY A 429 24.07 1.71 36.48
N GLY A 430 24.71 2.80 36.05
CA GLY A 430 24.07 4.10 35.81
C GLY A 430 23.45 4.27 34.42
N VAL A 431 23.72 3.36 33.47
CA VAL A 431 23.30 3.45 32.07
C VAL A 431 21.96 2.77 31.86
N ALA A 432 21.04 3.40 31.12
CA ALA A 432 19.72 2.85 30.85
C ALA A 432 19.20 3.21 29.44
N GLY A 433 18.22 2.46 28.99
CA GLY A 433 17.35 2.74 27.84
C GLY A 433 15.95 2.22 28.15
N GLU A 434 14.92 2.86 27.59
CA GLU A 434 13.54 2.54 27.91
C GLU A 434 12.65 2.50 26.68
N VAL A 435 11.62 1.66 26.75
CA VAL A 435 10.52 1.59 25.79
C VAL A 435 9.20 1.68 26.55
N GLU A 436 8.30 2.53 26.08
CA GLU A 436 6.96 2.66 26.64
C GLU A 436 6.01 1.65 25.97
N LEU A 437 5.19 0.99 26.77
CA LEU A 437 4.19 0.02 26.33
C LEU A 437 2.83 0.37 26.90
N THR A 438 1.78 0.11 26.12
CA THR A 438 0.39 0.26 26.53
C THR A 438 -0.26 -1.11 26.67
N VAL A 439 -0.74 -1.42 27.87
CA VAL A 439 -1.59 -2.58 28.11
C VAL A 439 -3.04 -2.18 27.85
N LEU A 440 -3.66 -2.84 26.88
CA LEU A 440 -5.02 -2.57 26.40
C LEU A 440 -6.10 -3.10 27.34
N GLY A 441 -7.37 -2.91 26.95
CA GLY A 441 -8.49 -3.63 27.54
C GLY A 441 -8.40 -5.15 27.33
N PRO A 442 -9.37 -5.92 27.87
CA PRO A 442 -9.38 -7.37 27.68
C PRO A 442 -9.48 -7.73 26.20
N LEU A 443 -8.77 -8.77 25.78
CA LEU A 443 -8.90 -9.35 24.46
C LEU A 443 -10.34 -9.84 24.25
N THR A 444 -11.01 -9.41 23.19
CA THR A 444 -12.38 -9.85 22.86
C THR A 444 -12.45 -10.65 21.56
N ARG A 445 -11.52 -10.41 20.64
CA ARG A 445 -11.51 -11.03 19.32
C ARG A 445 -10.11 -11.15 18.75
N LEU A 446 -9.92 -12.16 17.90
CA LEU A 446 -8.75 -12.31 17.04
C LEU A 446 -9.13 -12.16 15.57
N SER A 447 -8.20 -11.62 14.78
CA SER A 447 -8.21 -11.71 13.32
C SER A 447 -6.83 -12.12 12.82
N ALA A 448 -6.78 -12.67 11.62
CA ALA A 448 -5.54 -12.84 10.88
C ALA A 448 -5.38 -11.69 9.87
N THR A 449 -4.14 -11.33 9.52
CA THR A 449 -3.87 -10.31 8.49
C THR A 449 -4.33 -10.74 7.10
N THR A 450 -4.54 -12.03 6.89
CA THR A 450 -5.29 -12.60 5.77
C THR A 450 -6.13 -13.78 6.26
N ASN A 451 -7.32 -13.96 5.71
CA ASN A 451 -8.17 -15.12 5.96
C ASN A 451 -7.85 -16.31 5.04
N ARG A 452 -7.05 -16.10 3.98
CA ARG A 452 -6.67 -17.16 3.03
C ARG A 452 -5.24 -16.98 2.53
N LEU A 453 -4.55 -18.11 2.38
CA LEU A 453 -3.22 -18.19 1.80
C LEU A 453 -3.20 -19.26 0.69
N SER A 454 -2.92 -18.83 -0.54
CA SER A 454 -2.79 -19.72 -1.68
C SER A 454 -1.31 -19.90 -2.04
N LEU A 455 -0.80 -21.12 -1.86
CA LEU A 455 0.59 -21.50 -2.15
C LEU A 455 0.63 -22.25 -3.50
N PRO A 456 1.21 -21.68 -4.58
CA PRO A 456 1.11 -22.26 -5.92
C PRO A 456 1.74 -23.65 -6.09
N ALA A 457 2.71 -24.01 -5.25
CA ALA A 457 3.44 -25.28 -5.34
C ALA A 457 3.97 -25.76 -3.98
N VAL A 458 4.33 -27.04 -3.93
CA VAL A 458 5.07 -27.62 -2.79
C VAL A 458 6.40 -26.90 -2.62
N GLY A 459 6.78 -26.63 -1.36
CA GLY A 459 7.94 -25.82 -1.01
C GLY A 459 7.68 -24.31 -1.03
N GLY A 460 6.56 -23.86 -1.61
CA GLY A 460 6.12 -22.46 -1.53
C GLY A 460 5.91 -22.01 -0.09
N VAL A 461 6.25 -20.75 0.18
CA VAL A 461 6.11 -20.13 1.51
C VAL A 461 5.19 -18.93 1.39
N GLY A 462 4.22 -18.84 2.29
CA GLY A 462 3.43 -17.64 2.50
C GLY A 462 3.41 -17.29 3.98
N ALA A 463 2.76 -16.19 4.33
CA ALA A 463 2.80 -15.71 5.71
C ALA A 463 1.51 -15.00 6.10
N PHE A 464 1.17 -15.05 7.38
CA PHE A 464 0.09 -14.27 7.97
C PHE A 464 0.44 -13.92 9.43
N GLY A 465 -0.08 -12.80 9.92
CA GLY A 465 0.03 -12.41 11.31
C GLY A 465 -1.30 -12.57 12.04
N VAL A 466 -1.27 -12.59 13.37
CA VAL A 466 -2.45 -12.64 14.24
C VAL A 466 -2.57 -11.33 15.00
N VAL A 467 -3.74 -10.72 14.96
CA VAL A 467 -4.05 -9.41 15.55
C VAL A 467 -5.17 -9.59 16.57
N GLY A 468 -4.96 -9.08 17.78
CA GLY A 468 -5.99 -9.02 18.81
C GLY A 468 -6.75 -7.70 18.77
N HIS A 469 -7.98 -7.72 19.28
CA HIS A 469 -8.88 -6.55 19.38
C HIS A 469 -9.45 -6.46 20.80
N ASP A 470 -9.53 -5.24 21.33
CA ASP A 470 -10.25 -4.95 22.58
C ASP A 470 -11.68 -4.41 22.30
N PRO A 471 -12.52 -4.16 23.32
CA PRO A 471 -13.88 -3.65 23.12
C PRO A 471 -13.95 -2.22 22.53
N GLU A 472 -12.88 -1.44 22.65
CA GLU A 472 -12.77 -0.08 22.11
C GLU A 472 -12.22 -0.06 20.68
N GLY A 473 -11.92 -1.22 20.09
CA GLY A 473 -11.34 -1.31 18.76
C GLY A 473 -9.84 -1.01 18.71
N PHE A 474 -9.15 -0.95 19.86
CA PHE A 474 -7.69 -0.93 19.86
C PHE A 474 -7.17 -2.30 19.42
N THR A 475 -6.12 -2.28 18.60
CA THR A 475 -5.50 -3.50 18.10
C THR A 475 -4.05 -3.63 18.54
N ALA A 476 -3.56 -4.87 18.60
CA ALA A 476 -2.15 -5.17 18.79
C ALA A 476 -1.78 -6.51 18.10
N PRO A 477 -0.57 -6.64 17.53
CA PRO A 477 -0.07 -7.93 17.06
C PRO A 477 0.05 -8.90 18.23
N VAL A 478 -0.26 -10.18 18.03
CA VAL A 478 -0.03 -11.22 19.04
C VAL A 478 1.35 -11.84 18.82
N GLU A 479 2.17 -11.93 19.87
CA GLU A 479 3.45 -12.65 19.80
C GLU A 479 3.21 -14.13 19.43
N PRO A 480 3.97 -14.72 18.51
CA PRO A 480 3.84 -16.14 18.19
C PRO A 480 3.98 -17.08 19.40
N ALA A 481 4.73 -16.66 20.43
CA ALA A 481 4.87 -17.41 21.68
C ALA A 481 3.57 -17.53 22.50
N ASP A 482 2.62 -16.62 22.30
CA ASP A 482 1.31 -16.63 22.95
C ASP A 482 0.24 -17.38 22.12
N ILE A 483 0.61 -17.89 20.94
CA ILE A 483 -0.31 -18.53 19.99
C ILE A 483 -0.17 -20.05 20.08
N THR A 484 -1.28 -20.73 20.29
CA THR A 484 -1.39 -22.18 20.05
C THR A 484 -1.92 -22.41 18.65
N LEU A 485 -1.20 -23.21 17.84
CA LEU A 485 -1.57 -23.50 16.45
C LEU A 485 -2.12 -24.92 16.30
N ASP A 486 -3.18 -25.02 15.49
CA ASP A 486 -3.78 -26.27 15.05
C ASP A 486 -3.88 -26.28 13.51
N HIS A 487 -3.28 -27.28 12.88
CA HIS A 487 -3.21 -27.41 11.41
C HIS A 487 -2.82 -28.83 11.00
N ASP A 488 -3.11 -29.20 9.76
CA ASP A 488 -2.63 -30.45 9.18
C ASP A 488 -1.14 -30.38 8.83
N ARG A 489 -0.32 -30.95 9.72
CA ARG A 489 1.15 -31.03 9.59
C ARG A 489 1.62 -31.90 8.42
N ALA A 490 0.73 -32.65 7.76
CA ALA A 490 1.07 -33.37 6.53
C ALA A 490 0.94 -32.48 5.28
N VAL A 491 0.18 -31.39 5.34
CA VAL A 491 -0.07 -30.48 4.22
C VAL A 491 0.82 -29.24 4.30
N VAL A 492 0.97 -28.66 5.50
CA VAL A 492 1.78 -27.47 5.73
C VAL A 492 2.60 -27.57 7.01
N ASP A 493 3.73 -26.86 7.03
CA ASP A 493 4.49 -26.55 8.23
C ASP A 493 4.31 -25.07 8.56
N VAL A 494 4.16 -24.72 9.84
CA VAL A 494 3.98 -23.33 10.28
C VAL A 494 5.08 -22.96 11.26
N VAL A 495 5.94 -22.03 10.84
CA VAL A 495 7.12 -21.59 11.59
C VAL A 495 6.93 -20.15 12.06
N PRO A 496 7.00 -19.89 13.38
CA PRO A 496 7.05 -18.54 13.93
C PRO A 496 8.24 -17.74 13.41
N GLY A 497 7.99 -16.51 12.96
CA GLY A 497 9.02 -15.51 12.68
C GLY A 497 9.33 -14.62 13.87
N ASP A 498 10.57 -14.13 13.94
CA ASP A 498 10.97 -13.11 14.93
C ASP A 498 10.33 -11.74 14.68
N ASP A 499 9.78 -11.53 13.48
CA ASP A 499 8.97 -10.37 13.06
C ASP A 499 7.49 -10.47 13.49
N GLY A 500 7.13 -11.49 14.26
CA GLY A 500 5.76 -11.71 14.72
C GLY A 500 4.83 -12.34 13.68
N VAL A 501 5.34 -12.68 12.49
CA VAL A 501 4.55 -13.28 11.41
C VAL A 501 4.72 -14.80 11.41
N LEU A 502 3.63 -15.54 11.19
CA LEU A 502 3.64 -16.99 11.02
C LEU A 502 3.92 -17.33 9.54
N ARG A 503 5.03 -18.02 9.28
CA ARG A 503 5.41 -18.47 7.93
C ARG A 503 4.87 -19.87 7.68
N VAL A 504 4.06 -20.04 6.63
CA VAL A 504 3.42 -21.29 6.25
C VAL A 504 4.13 -21.86 5.03
N LYS A 505 4.78 -23.01 5.18
CA LYS A 505 5.49 -23.72 4.11
C LYS A 505 4.64 -24.89 3.61
N ALA A 506 4.44 -24.94 2.30
CA ALA A 506 3.75 -26.04 1.64
C ALA A 506 4.57 -27.33 1.67
N LEU A 507 3.99 -28.43 2.19
CA LEU A 507 4.62 -29.75 2.21
C LEU A 507 3.99 -30.71 1.18
N LYS A 508 2.67 -30.64 1.00
CA LYS A 508 1.92 -31.54 0.10
C LYS A 508 0.78 -30.78 -0.58
N PRO A 509 0.43 -31.10 -1.85
CA PRO A 509 -0.75 -30.53 -2.49
C PRO A 509 -2.02 -30.88 -1.71
N GLY A 510 -2.93 -29.92 -1.59
CA GLY A 510 -4.17 -30.08 -0.83
C GLY A 510 -4.73 -28.78 -0.29
N ALA A 511 -5.74 -28.88 0.57
CA ALA A 511 -6.32 -27.78 1.32
C ALA A 511 -6.32 -28.14 2.81
N THR A 512 -6.02 -27.17 3.66
CA THR A 512 -6.11 -27.27 5.11
C THR A 512 -6.51 -25.92 5.68
N THR A 513 -6.84 -25.88 6.95
CA THR A 513 -6.89 -24.64 7.74
C THR A 513 -5.71 -24.57 8.69
N VAL A 514 -5.34 -23.34 9.07
CA VAL A 514 -4.45 -23.05 10.19
C VAL A 514 -5.27 -22.23 11.20
N THR A 515 -5.56 -22.82 12.35
CA THR A 515 -6.29 -22.16 13.44
C THR A 515 -5.32 -21.70 14.51
N ALA A 516 -5.33 -20.39 14.76
CA ALA A 516 -4.59 -19.74 15.83
C ALA A 516 -5.50 -19.52 17.05
N ARG A 517 -5.03 -19.96 18.23
CA ARG A 517 -5.73 -19.86 19.52
C ARG A 517 -4.93 -19.02 20.50
N VAL A 518 -5.59 -18.04 21.13
CA VAL A 518 -5.02 -17.16 22.16
C VAL A 518 -6.06 -17.00 23.26
N GLY A 519 -5.77 -17.53 24.46
CA GLY A 519 -6.77 -17.63 25.52
C GLY A 519 -8.02 -18.40 25.04
N GLY A 520 -9.20 -17.80 25.19
CA GLY A 520 -10.48 -18.36 24.73
C GLY A 520 -10.87 -18.00 23.29
N HIS A 521 -10.03 -17.27 22.54
CA HIS A 521 -10.36 -16.73 21.23
C HIS A 521 -9.62 -17.47 20.11
N THR A 522 -10.24 -17.54 18.93
CA THR A 522 -9.68 -18.23 17.77
C THR A 522 -9.80 -17.40 16.50
N THR A 523 -8.83 -17.53 15.61
CA THR A 523 -8.95 -17.11 14.20
C THR A 523 -8.43 -18.22 13.28
N THR A 524 -8.94 -18.29 12.06
CA THR A 524 -8.64 -19.38 11.13
C THR A 524 -8.28 -18.84 9.75
N VAL A 525 -7.19 -19.37 9.19
CA VAL A 525 -6.73 -19.07 7.83
C VAL A 525 -6.86 -20.32 6.97
N ALA A 526 -7.51 -20.21 5.81
CA ALA A 526 -7.54 -21.30 4.84
C ALA A 526 -6.25 -21.31 4.05
N VAL A 527 -5.60 -22.47 3.95
CA VAL A 527 -4.37 -22.65 3.19
C VAL A 527 -4.58 -23.67 2.10
N THR A 528 -4.32 -23.28 0.86
CA THR A 528 -4.39 -24.18 -0.31
C THR A 528 -3.01 -24.33 -0.91
N VAL A 529 -2.58 -25.56 -1.19
CA VAL A 529 -1.30 -25.89 -1.80
C VAL A 529 -1.52 -26.52 -3.17
N GLY A 530 -0.94 -25.90 -4.18
CA GLY A 530 -1.12 -26.27 -5.58
C GLY A 530 -2.41 -25.73 -6.18
N SER A 531 -2.49 -25.81 -7.50
CA SER A 531 -3.70 -25.58 -8.28
C SER A 531 -3.84 -26.65 -9.36
N ARG A 532 -5.03 -26.77 -9.95
CA ARG A 532 -5.29 -27.59 -11.12
C ARG A 532 -5.91 -26.73 -12.20
N GLU A 533 -5.49 -26.96 -13.44
CA GLU A 533 -6.16 -26.36 -14.59
C GLU A 533 -7.53 -27.00 -14.81
N ARG A 534 -8.51 -26.15 -15.05
CA ARG A 534 -9.84 -26.53 -15.48
C ARG A 534 -10.13 -25.84 -16.79
N LEU A 535 -10.52 -26.62 -17.79
CA LEU A 535 -10.97 -26.08 -19.06
C LEU A 535 -12.24 -25.26 -18.85
N VAL A 536 -12.22 -24.01 -19.29
CA VAL A 536 -13.35 -23.08 -19.33
C VAL A 536 -13.96 -23.06 -20.73
N ALA A 537 -13.12 -22.98 -21.78
CA ALA A 537 -13.57 -23.09 -23.16
C ALA A 537 -12.49 -23.75 -24.04
N GLY A 538 -12.86 -24.85 -24.71
CA GLY A 538 -12.06 -25.51 -25.76
C GLY A 538 -12.57 -25.22 -27.18
N PHE A 539 -13.55 -24.30 -27.32
CA PHE A 539 -14.08 -23.82 -28.60
C PHE A 539 -14.68 -24.87 -29.56
N ASP A 540 -15.10 -26.04 -29.07
CA ASP A 540 -15.92 -27.00 -29.84
C ASP A 540 -17.21 -26.36 -30.40
N ASP A 541 -17.72 -25.33 -29.71
CA ASP A 541 -18.86 -24.51 -30.08
C ASP A 541 -18.46 -23.19 -30.76
N GLY A 542 -17.24 -23.07 -31.30
CA GLY A 542 -16.70 -21.81 -31.81
C GLY A 542 -17.56 -21.09 -32.86
N ALA A 543 -18.50 -21.78 -33.51
CA ALA A 543 -19.48 -21.20 -34.42
C ALA A 543 -20.57 -20.36 -33.74
N SER A 544 -20.86 -20.57 -32.44
CA SER A 544 -21.81 -19.75 -31.66
C SER A 544 -21.19 -18.54 -30.98
N TRP A 545 -19.86 -18.39 -31.06
CA TRP A 545 -19.17 -17.21 -30.54
C TRP A 545 -19.38 -16.00 -31.44
N THR A 546 -19.55 -14.84 -30.82
CA THR A 546 -19.87 -13.59 -31.52
C THR A 546 -18.72 -12.59 -31.46
N PHE A 547 -18.58 -11.83 -32.54
CA PHE A 547 -17.64 -10.72 -32.61
C PHE A 547 -18.28 -9.44 -32.09
N GLY A 548 -17.54 -8.66 -31.31
CA GLY A 548 -17.85 -7.27 -31.05
C GLY A 548 -16.61 -6.40 -31.01
N SER A 549 -16.80 -5.09 -31.07
CA SER A 549 -15.69 -4.13 -31.08
C SER A 549 -16.08 -2.76 -30.52
N THR A 550 -15.07 -1.94 -30.26
CA THR A 550 -15.23 -0.49 -30.05
C THR A 550 -14.21 0.21 -30.93
N ARG A 551 -14.69 1.08 -31.83
CA ARG A 551 -13.87 1.88 -32.77
C ARG A 551 -12.94 1.03 -33.66
N ALA A 552 -13.32 -0.23 -33.90
CA ALA A 552 -12.64 -1.18 -34.78
C ALA A 552 -13.66 -2.02 -35.56
N SER A 553 -13.22 -2.74 -36.58
CA SER A 553 -14.00 -3.78 -37.27
C SER A 553 -13.25 -5.11 -37.27
N GLY A 554 -13.91 -6.23 -37.58
CA GLY A 554 -13.28 -7.55 -37.54
C GLY A 554 -14.29 -8.69 -37.59
N SER A 555 -13.84 -9.88 -37.21
CA SER A 555 -14.70 -11.08 -37.12
C SER A 555 -14.16 -12.11 -36.13
N VAL A 556 -15.05 -12.99 -35.69
CA VAL A 556 -14.74 -14.22 -34.95
C VAL A 556 -15.14 -15.40 -35.82
N ALA A 557 -14.27 -16.41 -35.93
CA ALA A 557 -14.56 -17.64 -36.66
C ALA A 557 -13.89 -18.85 -35.99
N PRO A 558 -14.53 -20.03 -35.98
CA PRO A 558 -13.89 -21.26 -35.53
C PRO A 558 -12.73 -21.65 -36.46
N VAL A 559 -11.70 -22.27 -35.90
CA VAL A 559 -10.60 -22.89 -36.64
C VAL A 559 -10.49 -24.36 -36.25
N ALA A 560 -10.40 -25.26 -37.23
CA ALA A 560 -10.36 -26.70 -36.98
C ALA A 560 -9.04 -27.18 -36.36
N GLU A 561 -7.94 -26.49 -36.67
CA GLU A 561 -6.59 -26.80 -36.17
C GLU A 561 -6.12 -25.68 -35.23
N GLY A 562 -6.60 -25.72 -33.99
CA GLY A 562 -6.03 -24.97 -32.87
C GLY A 562 -4.73 -25.62 -32.36
N ARG A 563 -4.40 -25.36 -31.09
CA ARG A 563 -3.21 -25.93 -30.46
C ARG A 563 -3.43 -27.38 -30.02
N THR A 564 -4.55 -27.68 -29.37
CA THR A 564 -4.86 -29.01 -28.82
C THR A 564 -6.16 -29.58 -29.38
N GLY A 565 -7.01 -28.73 -29.96
CA GLY A 565 -8.28 -29.07 -30.60
C GLY A 565 -8.77 -27.94 -31.51
N PRO A 566 -10.10 -27.79 -31.69
CA PRO A 566 -10.67 -26.60 -32.34
C PRO A 566 -10.28 -25.32 -31.59
N GLY A 567 -10.01 -24.23 -32.30
CA GLY A 567 -9.70 -22.93 -31.71
C GLY A 567 -10.63 -21.84 -32.24
N LEU A 568 -10.36 -20.60 -31.84
CA LEU A 568 -11.09 -19.42 -32.28
C LEU A 568 -10.14 -18.39 -32.91
N ARG A 569 -10.43 -17.98 -34.15
CA ARG A 569 -9.76 -16.83 -34.79
C ARG A 569 -10.51 -15.55 -34.46
N LEU A 570 -9.82 -14.59 -33.86
CA LEU A 570 -10.29 -13.22 -33.69
C LEU A 570 -9.49 -12.31 -34.64
N SER A 571 -10.14 -11.87 -35.72
CA SER A 571 -9.56 -10.91 -36.66
C SER A 571 -10.02 -9.48 -36.34
N TYR A 572 -9.17 -8.51 -36.63
CA TYR A 572 -9.45 -7.11 -36.34
C TYR A 572 -8.77 -6.16 -37.31
N ASP A 573 -9.38 -4.99 -37.42
CA ASP A 573 -8.93 -3.82 -38.16
C ASP A 573 -8.94 -2.62 -37.22
N PHE A 574 -7.76 -2.30 -36.70
CA PHE A 574 -7.50 -1.17 -35.82
C PHE A 574 -7.13 0.11 -36.59
N SER A 575 -7.29 0.12 -37.92
CA SER A 575 -7.06 1.32 -38.76
C SER A 575 -8.21 2.35 -38.72
N ARG A 576 -9.30 2.02 -38.00
CA ARG A 576 -10.59 2.72 -38.07
C ARG A 576 -10.68 3.96 -37.18
N SER A 577 -9.76 4.16 -36.25
CA SER A 577 -9.78 5.26 -35.29
C SER A 577 -8.40 5.49 -34.68
N THR A 578 -8.16 6.70 -34.21
CA THR A 578 -6.97 7.06 -33.42
C THR A 578 -7.21 6.98 -31.91
N GLY A 579 -8.44 6.72 -31.45
CA GLY A 579 -8.75 6.45 -30.05
C GLY A 579 -8.29 5.05 -29.59
N THR A 580 -8.66 4.59 -28.40
CA THR A 580 -8.47 3.16 -28.03
C THR A 580 -9.41 2.27 -28.84
N ARG A 581 -8.89 1.20 -29.42
CA ARG A 581 -9.61 0.25 -30.27
C ARG A 581 -9.66 -1.10 -29.59
N THR A 582 -10.81 -1.75 -29.65
CA THR A 582 -10.99 -3.08 -29.08
C THR A 582 -11.71 -3.98 -30.07
N ALA A 583 -11.30 -5.25 -30.10
CA ALA A 583 -11.98 -6.34 -30.77
C ALA A 583 -12.10 -7.49 -29.77
N TYR A 584 -13.25 -8.14 -29.68
CA TYR A 584 -13.47 -9.21 -28.72
C TYR A 584 -14.31 -10.34 -29.27
N ALA A 585 -14.07 -11.51 -28.70
CA ALA A 585 -14.86 -12.71 -28.88
C ALA A 585 -15.68 -12.98 -27.62
N ALA A 586 -17.01 -13.06 -27.78
CA ALA A 586 -17.94 -13.34 -26.70
C ALA A 586 -18.63 -14.70 -26.92
N PRO A 587 -18.72 -15.56 -25.88
CA PRO A 587 -19.49 -16.80 -25.94
C PRO A 587 -20.99 -16.50 -26.08
N PRO A 588 -21.82 -17.49 -26.47
CA PRO A 588 -23.27 -17.32 -26.55
C PRO A 588 -23.89 -16.95 -25.19
N GLU A 589 -23.33 -17.46 -24.09
CA GLU A 589 -23.65 -17.08 -22.72
C GLU A 589 -22.36 -16.98 -21.87
N PRO A 590 -22.28 -16.09 -20.86
CA PRO A 590 -21.12 -16.01 -19.98
C PRO A 590 -20.79 -17.34 -19.29
N ILE A 591 -19.56 -17.82 -19.46
CA ILE A 591 -19.15 -19.17 -19.05
C ILE A 591 -18.78 -19.17 -17.57
N ALA A 592 -19.49 -19.94 -16.74
CA ALA A 592 -19.19 -20.05 -15.32
C ALA A 592 -17.85 -20.75 -15.07
N VAL A 593 -17.02 -20.17 -14.21
CA VAL A 593 -15.77 -20.74 -13.74
C VAL A 593 -16.00 -21.37 -12.38
N GLU A 594 -15.85 -22.69 -12.31
CA GLU A 594 -16.06 -23.43 -11.07
C GLU A 594 -14.96 -23.15 -10.02
N GLY A 595 -15.36 -23.07 -8.76
CA GLY A 595 -14.47 -22.85 -7.63
C GLY A 595 -14.02 -21.40 -7.49
N ARG A 596 -12.82 -21.20 -6.94
CA ARG A 596 -12.22 -19.89 -6.68
C ARG A 596 -10.87 -19.78 -7.40
N PRO A 597 -10.86 -19.62 -8.73
CA PRO A 597 -9.63 -19.60 -9.52
C PRO A 597 -8.64 -18.51 -9.07
N LEU A 598 -7.35 -18.82 -9.17
CA LEU A 598 -6.23 -17.90 -8.93
C LEU A 598 -5.87 -17.10 -10.19
N ALA A 599 -6.08 -17.69 -11.37
CA ALA A 599 -5.77 -17.08 -12.66
C ALA A 599 -6.68 -17.64 -13.76
N LEU A 600 -6.84 -16.87 -14.84
CA LEU A 600 -7.32 -17.34 -16.13
C LEU A 600 -6.14 -17.48 -17.09
N GLY A 601 -6.18 -18.48 -17.96
CA GLY A 601 -5.19 -18.68 -19.00
C GLY A 601 -5.85 -18.91 -20.35
N ALA A 602 -5.11 -18.68 -21.41
CA ALA A 602 -5.43 -19.14 -22.75
C ALA A 602 -4.14 -19.39 -23.53
N TRP A 603 -4.18 -20.30 -24.49
CA TRP A 603 -3.16 -20.37 -25.52
C TRP A 603 -3.50 -19.37 -26.61
N VAL A 604 -2.53 -18.52 -26.94
CA VAL A 604 -2.70 -17.49 -27.98
C VAL A 604 -1.60 -17.61 -29.02
N HIS A 605 -2.00 -17.80 -30.27
CA HIS A 605 -1.13 -17.72 -31.43
C HIS A 605 -0.98 -16.26 -31.84
N GLY A 606 0.19 -15.70 -31.55
CA GLY A 606 0.52 -14.31 -31.88
C GLY A 606 1.19 -14.18 -33.24
N HIS A 607 1.12 -12.96 -33.79
CA HIS A 607 1.88 -12.54 -34.98
C HIS A 607 2.90 -11.43 -34.67
N GLY A 608 3.17 -11.17 -33.39
CA GLY A 608 4.17 -10.20 -32.92
C GLY A 608 3.81 -8.74 -33.15
N ARG A 609 2.52 -8.42 -33.35
CA ARG A 609 2.06 -7.05 -33.65
C ARG A 609 1.79 -6.20 -32.41
N GLY A 610 1.90 -6.76 -31.21
CA GLY A 610 1.90 -6.01 -29.95
C GLY A 610 0.51 -5.64 -29.42
N GLU A 611 -0.56 -6.20 -29.99
CA GLU A 611 -1.91 -6.09 -29.42
C GLU A 611 -1.91 -6.50 -27.94
N TRP A 612 -2.66 -5.77 -27.12
CA TRP A 612 -2.84 -6.05 -25.71
C TRP A 612 -4.04 -6.99 -25.52
N THR A 613 -3.90 -8.02 -24.68
CA THR A 613 -4.97 -9.01 -24.46
C THR A 613 -5.67 -8.79 -23.13
N ALA A 614 -6.92 -9.20 -23.02
CA ALA A 614 -7.63 -9.22 -21.75
C ALA A 614 -8.77 -10.26 -21.74
N PHE A 615 -9.15 -10.71 -20.56
CA PHE A 615 -10.47 -11.30 -20.32
C PHE A 615 -11.39 -10.24 -19.72
N THR A 616 -12.69 -10.36 -19.94
CA THR A 616 -13.67 -9.71 -19.06
C THR A 616 -14.40 -10.78 -18.28
N VAL A 617 -14.52 -10.58 -16.97
CA VAL A 617 -15.22 -11.46 -16.06
C VAL A 617 -16.32 -10.71 -15.33
N THR A 618 -17.40 -11.41 -15.02
CA THR A 618 -18.47 -10.94 -14.13
C THR A 618 -18.49 -11.81 -12.90
N ASP A 619 -18.49 -11.18 -11.75
CA ASP A 619 -18.42 -11.83 -10.45
C ASP A 619 -19.83 -12.12 -9.89
N SER A 620 -19.91 -12.78 -8.72
CA SER A 620 -21.22 -13.15 -8.16
C SER A 620 -22.07 -11.98 -7.68
N THR A 621 -21.45 -10.81 -7.45
CA THR A 621 -22.14 -9.56 -7.09
C THR A 621 -22.66 -8.81 -8.32
N GLY A 622 -22.35 -9.30 -9.52
CA GLY A 622 -22.67 -8.64 -10.78
C GLY A 622 -21.60 -7.63 -11.23
N LEU A 623 -20.46 -7.54 -10.54
CA LEU A 623 -19.36 -6.66 -10.93
C LEU A 623 -18.62 -7.23 -12.14
N THR A 624 -18.61 -6.47 -13.23
CA THR A 624 -17.85 -6.80 -14.45
C THR A 624 -16.49 -6.11 -14.43
N ARG A 625 -15.40 -6.86 -14.63
CA ARG A 625 -14.02 -6.34 -14.63
C ARG A 625 -13.19 -6.93 -15.76
N SER A 626 -12.36 -6.10 -16.39
CA SER A 626 -11.35 -6.58 -17.33
C SER A 626 -10.07 -7.00 -16.61
N LEU A 627 -9.62 -8.22 -16.90
CA LEU A 627 -8.37 -8.80 -16.44
C LEU A 627 -7.36 -8.72 -17.58
N TYR A 628 -6.43 -7.77 -17.50
CA TYR A 628 -5.49 -7.49 -18.58
C TYR A 628 -4.31 -8.46 -18.58
N GLY A 629 -4.05 -9.06 -19.73
CA GLY A 629 -2.92 -9.96 -19.99
C GLY A 629 -1.71 -9.24 -20.60
N PRO A 630 -0.71 -9.98 -21.08
CA PRO A 630 0.47 -9.40 -21.71
C PRO A 630 0.18 -8.86 -23.12
N HIS A 631 1.08 -8.01 -23.61
CA HIS A 631 1.13 -7.63 -25.03
C HIS A 631 1.66 -8.79 -25.88
N VAL A 632 1.03 -9.03 -27.03
CA VAL A 632 1.37 -10.10 -27.98
C VAL A 632 2.55 -9.68 -28.86
N THR A 633 3.75 -9.70 -28.28
CA THR A 633 5.01 -9.37 -28.96
C THR A 633 5.73 -10.60 -29.55
N TRP A 634 5.09 -11.76 -29.51
CA TRP A 634 5.64 -13.03 -29.99
C TRP A 634 4.94 -13.51 -31.26
N THR A 635 5.63 -14.37 -32.01
CA THR A 635 5.05 -15.15 -33.11
C THR A 635 4.87 -16.61 -32.67
N GLY A 636 3.75 -17.23 -33.01
CA GLY A 636 3.45 -18.62 -32.62
C GLY A 636 2.59 -18.76 -31.37
N TRP A 637 2.32 -20.00 -30.94
CA TRP A 637 1.54 -20.30 -29.75
C TRP A 637 2.33 -20.00 -28.47
N ARG A 638 1.75 -19.18 -27.58
CA ARG A 638 2.23 -18.98 -26.22
C ARG A 638 1.06 -18.97 -25.25
N ARG A 639 1.27 -19.53 -24.06
CA ARG A 639 0.30 -19.44 -22.98
C ARG A 639 0.38 -18.08 -22.33
N LEU A 640 -0.75 -17.40 -22.23
CA LEU A 640 -0.92 -16.28 -21.32
C LEU A 640 -1.60 -16.76 -20.04
N THR A 641 -1.25 -16.13 -18.94
CA THR A 641 -1.84 -16.36 -17.62
C THR A 641 -2.09 -15.00 -17.00
N VAL A 642 -3.32 -14.76 -16.58
CA VAL A 642 -3.80 -13.49 -16.04
C VAL A 642 -4.30 -13.75 -14.63
N PRO A 643 -3.64 -13.19 -13.59
CA PRO A 643 -4.07 -13.40 -12.21
C PRO A 643 -5.45 -12.78 -11.97
N ILE A 644 -6.23 -13.42 -11.11
CA ILE A 644 -7.53 -12.92 -10.67
C ILE A 644 -7.32 -12.08 -9.40
N PRO A 645 -7.73 -10.80 -9.39
CA PRO A 645 -7.63 -9.95 -8.21
C PRO A 645 -8.42 -10.53 -7.02
N SER A 646 -7.90 -10.36 -5.80
CA SER A 646 -8.55 -10.84 -4.57
C SER A 646 -9.90 -10.18 -4.27
N GLY A 647 -10.18 -9.02 -4.89
CA GLY A 647 -11.42 -8.26 -4.70
C GLY A 647 -12.63 -8.74 -5.50
N LEU A 648 -12.54 -9.82 -6.28
CA LEU A 648 -13.71 -10.36 -7.01
C LEU A 648 -14.44 -11.43 -6.21
N ALA A 649 -15.77 -11.37 -6.23
CA ALA A 649 -16.64 -12.36 -5.59
C ALA A 649 -16.83 -13.61 -6.48
N PHE A 650 -16.98 -14.78 -5.87
CA PHE A 650 -17.10 -16.05 -6.62
C PHE A 650 -18.51 -16.66 -6.46
N PRO A 651 -19.04 -17.38 -7.46
CA PRO A 651 -18.37 -17.82 -8.70
C PRO A 651 -18.20 -16.71 -9.74
N LEU A 652 -17.15 -16.82 -10.56
CA LEU A 652 -16.90 -15.93 -11.70
C LEU A 652 -17.55 -16.48 -12.96
N ARG A 653 -17.85 -15.59 -13.90
CA ARG A 653 -18.23 -15.91 -15.29
C ARG A 653 -17.27 -15.20 -16.24
N VAL A 654 -16.76 -15.90 -17.25
CA VAL A 654 -15.98 -15.29 -18.33
C VAL A 654 -16.95 -14.77 -19.40
N ASP A 655 -16.95 -13.46 -19.59
CA ASP A 655 -17.86 -12.79 -20.52
C ASP A 655 -17.28 -12.67 -21.93
N ARG A 656 -15.95 -12.56 -22.07
CA ARG A 656 -15.27 -12.40 -23.38
C ARG A 656 -13.74 -12.34 -23.28
N PHE A 657 -13.09 -12.56 -24.42
CA PHE A 657 -11.66 -12.36 -24.64
C PHE A 657 -11.40 -11.19 -25.61
N TYR A 658 -10.40 -10.35 -25.33
CA TYR A 658 -10.10 -9.11 -26.04
C TYR A 658 -8.73 -9.11 -26.74
N ALA A 659 -8.67 -8.42 -27.87
CA ALA A 659 -7.49 -7.74 -28.41
C ALA A 659 -7.71 -6.22 -28.38
N ILE A 660 -6.70 -5.47 -27.93
CA ILE A 660 -6.78 -4.03 -27.66
C ILE A 660 -5.56 -3.33 -28.25
N GLU A 661 -5.77 -2.14 -28.84
CA GLU A 661 -4.70 -1.22 -29.22
C GLU A 661 -5.02 0.19 -28.71
N THR A 662 -4.11 0.74 -27.91
CA THR A 662 -4.28 2.04 -27.23
C THR A 662 -3.50 3.15 -27.92
N ARG A 663 -2.51 2.84 -28.76
CA ARG A 663 -1.64 3.84 -29.36
C ARG A 663 -2.22 4.40 -30.66
N ALA A 664 -2.36 5.73 -30.73
CA ALA A 664 -2.97 6.41 -31.87
C ALA A 664 -2.17 6.25 -33.18
N ASP A 665 -0.85 6.16 -33.09
CA ASP A 665 0.10 6.06 -34.21
C ASP A 665 0.14 4.65 -34.85
N ARG A 666 -0.43 3.63 -34.20
CA ARG A 666 -0.39 2.24 -34.65
C ARG A 666 -1.68 1.84 -35.38
N GLN A 667 -1.74 2.02 -36.68
CA GLN A 667 -2.91 1.67 -37.50
C GLN A 667 -2.62 0.39 -38.32
N TYR A 668 -3.30 -0.72 -38.03
CA TYR A 668 -3.06 -2.01 -38.70
C TYR A 668 -4.26 -2.95 -38.65
N THR A 669 -4.25 -3.95 -39.53
CA THR A 669 -5.08 -5.15 -39.43
C THR A 669 -4.26 -6.31 -38.88
N GLY A 670 -4.93 -7.24 -38.21
CA GLY A 670 -4.29 -8.42 -37.61
C GLY A 670 -5.30 -9.48 -37.20
N GLU A 671 -4.79 -10.57 -36.68
CA GLU A 671 -5.58 -11.61 -36.03
C GLU A 671 -4.78 -12.25 -34.90
N VAL A 672 -5.50 -12.88 -33.97
CA VAL A 672 -4.96 -13.83 -33.01
C VAL A 672 -5.79 -15.10 -33.06
N LEU A 673 -5.16 -16.25 -32.86
CA LEU A 673 -5.88 -17.50 -32.59
C LEU A 673 -5.86 -17.76 -31.09
N VAL A 674 -7.00 -18.15 -30.53
CA VAL A 674 -7.16 -18.46 -29.12
C VAL A 674 -7.61 -19.91 -29.00
N ASP A 675 -7.01 -20.65 -28.10
CA ASP A 675 -7.37 -22.03 -27.78
C ASP A 675 -7.23 -22.26 -26.27
N ASP A 676 -7.93 -23.26 -25.73
CA ASP A 676 -7.87 -23.71 -24.33
C ASP A 676 -7.93 -22.55 -23.32
N VAL A 677 -9.07 -21.87 -23.24
CA VAL A 677 -9.32 -20.97 -22.10
C VAL A 677 -9.44 -21.84 -20.86
N VAL A 678 -8.55 -21.64 -19.90
CA VAL A 678 -8.46 -22.42 -18.67
C VAL A 678 -8.53 -21.52 -17.44
N ALA A 679 -8.92 -22.09 -16.31
CA ALA A 679 -8.84 -21.48 -15.01
C ALA A 679 -7.93 -22.30 -14.09
N GLU A 680 -7.03 -21.64 -13.37
CA GLU A 680 -6.17 -22.29 -12.38
C GLU A 680 -6.89 -22.31 -11.03
N VAL A 681 -7.48 -23.45 -10.69
CA VAL A 681 -8.35 -23.59 -9.51
C VAL A 681 -7.60 -24.30 -8.39
N PRO A 682 -7.47 -23.68 -7.19
CA PRO A 682 -6.88 -24.34 -6.05
C PRO A 682 -7.85 -25.39 -5.46
N PRO A 683 -7.36 -26.36 -4.67
CA PRO A 683 -8.23 -27.22 -3.88
C PRO A 683 -9.22 -26.40 -3.03
N ALA A 684 -10.45 -26.89 -2.87
CA ALA A 684 -11.44 -26.21 -2.03
C ALA A 684 -11.01 -26.27 -0.56
N ALA A 685 -10.97 -25.11 0.10
CA ALA A 685 -10.77 -24.98 1.53
C ALA A 685 -11.97 -24.26 2.14
N ASP A 686 -12.62 -24.92 3.09
CA ASP A 686 -13.74 -24.33 3.83
C ASP A 686 -13.19 -23.41 4.92
N LEU A 687 -13.67 -22.17 4.90
CA LEU A 687 -13.48 -21.23 6.00
C LEU A 687 -14.76 -21.21 6.84
N PRO A 688 -14.65 -21.24 8.18
CA PRO A 688 -15.78 -20.90 9.02
C PRO A 688 -16.31 -19.52 8.62
N ALA A 689 -17.63 -19.36 8.55
CA ALA A 689 -18.21 -18.04 8.37
C ALA A 689 -17.74 -17.13 9.52
N ALA A 690 -17.24 -15.95 9.18
CA ALA A 690 -16.87 -14.97 10.19
C ALA A 690 -18.13 -14.52 10.94
N SER A 691 -18.08 -14.54 12.28
CA SER A 691 -19.15 -13.98 13.09
C SER A 691 -19.21 -12.46 12.87
N PRO A 692 -20.40 -11.87 12.63
CA PRO A 692 -20.55 -10.43 12.55
C PRO A 692 -20.05 -9.77 13.83
N VAL A 693 -19.20 -8.74 13.69
CA VAL A 693 -18.79 -7.89 14.81
C VAL A 693 -19.81 -6.77 14.89
N ALA A 694 -20.42 -6.59 16.06
CA ALA A 694 -21.47 -5.62 16.25
C ALA A 694 -21.05 -4.56 17.26
N ASP A 695 -20.96 -3.31 16.80
CA ASP A 695 -20.53 -2.17 17.62
C ASP A 695 -21.69 -1.64 18.47
N ARG A 696 -21.36 -1.16 19.67
CA ARG A 696 -22.32 -0.63 20.64
C ARG A 696 -22.84 0.77 20.31
N VAL A 697 -22.25 1.46 19.33
CA VAL A 697 -22.79 2.72 18.82
C VAL A 697 -24.18 2.50 18.22
N VAL A 698 -24.46 1.32 17.65
CA VAL A 698 -25.78 0.98 17.13
C VAL A 698 -26.69 0.53 18.27
N VAL A 699 -27.82 1.21 18.44
CA VAL A 699 -28.86 0.83 19.39
C VAL A 699 -29.49 -0.47 18.91
N ARG A 700 -29.33 -1.57 19.66
CA ARG A 700 -29.97 -2.85 19.32
C ARG A 700 -31.37 -3.00 19.89
N ASP A 701 -31.56 -2.47 21.10
CA ASP A 701 -32.83 -2.46 21.82
C ASP A 701 -33.07 -1.06 22.38
N GLY A 702 -34.19 -0.45 22.03
CA GLY A 702 -34.60 0.90 22.42
C GLY A 702 -34.48 1.94 21.31
N THR A 703 -34.49 3.22 21.69
CA THR A 703 -34.43 4.37 20.76
C THR A 703 -33.45 5.42 21.26
N VAL A 704 -33.05 6.35 20.38
CA VAL A 704 -32.27 7.54 20.78
C VAL A 704 -33.15 8.70 21.24
N GLY A 705 -34.40 8.43 21.64
CA GLY A 705 -35.41 9.44 21.94
C GLY A 705 -35.15 10.26 23.21
N ASP A 706 -34.40 9.70 24.15
CA ASP A 706 -34.01 10.28 25.45
C ASP A 706 -32.73 11.13 25.38
N ARG A 707 -31.99 11.03 24.27
CA ARG A 707 -30.76 11.77 24.01
C ARG A 707 -31.00 13.28 23.92
N ARG A 708 -30.02 14.08 24.35
CA ARG A 708 -30.14 15.54 24.49
C ARG A 708 -30.55 16.26 23.21
N TRP A 709 -30.09 15.76 22.06
CA TRP A 709 -30.51 16.21 20.73
C TRP A 709 -30.17 15.16 19.68
N ARG A 710 -30.72 15.31 18.47
CA ARG A 710 -30.62 14.29 17.41
C ARG A 710 -30.41 14.90 16.04
N PHE A 711 -29.78 14.17 15.13
CA PHE A 711 -29.72 14.51 13.70
C PHE A 711 -29.91 13.26 12.86
N ALA A 712 -30.42 13.41 11.64
CA ALA A 712 -30.67 12.27 10.75
C ALA A 712 -29.67 12.23 9.58
N VAL A 713 -29.37 11.04 9.10
CA VAL A 713 -28.52 10.82 7.92
C VAL A 713 -29.26 9.93 6.92
N LEU A 714 -29.29 10.36 5.67
CA LEU A 714 -29.77 9.57 4.53
C LEU A 714 -28.74 9.63 3.40
N SER A 715 -28.69 8.58 2.58
CA SER A 715 -27.71 8.40 1.50
C SER A 715 -28.28 7.59 0.35
N ASP A 716 -27.66 7.68 -0.82
CA ASP A 716 -27.86 6.72 -1.92
C ASP A 716 -29.34 6.55 -2.31
N ALA A 717 -30.04 7.66 -2.55
CA ALA A 717 -31.40 7.62 -3.10
C ALA A 717 -31.41 7.41 -4.62
N ARG A 718 -30.37 7.93 -5.31
CA ARG A 718 -30.04 7.72 -6.72
C ARG A 718 -31.23 7.91 -7.68
N PHE A 719 -31.97 9.02 -7.56
CA PHE A 719 -33.07 9.33 -8.49
C PHE A 719 -32.63 10.23 -9.66
N THR A 720 -33.49 10.35 -10.68
CA THR A 720 -33.30 11.24 -11.84
C THR A 720 -34.55 12.08 -12.08
N ALA A 721 -34.40 13.24 -12.71
CA ALA A 721 -35.50 14.11 -13.13
C ALA A 721 -36.22 13.61 -14.39
N ARG A 722 -35.71 12.57 -15.06
CA ARG A 722 -36.38 11.90 -16.18
C ARG A 722 -37.60 11.10 -15.72
N ASP A 723 -37.61 10.64 -14.47
CA ASP A 723 -38.73 9.96 -13.83
C ASP A 723 -39.02 10.59 -12.45
N PRO A 724 -39.56 11.83 -12.43
CA PRO A 724 -39.70 12.61 -11.21
C PRO A 724 -40.71 12.03 -10.20
N ASP A 725 -41.53 11.09 -10.65
CA ASP A 725 -42.49 10.37 -9.82
C ASP A 725 -42.10 8.91 -9.60
N GLY A 726 -40.92 8.48 -10.06
CA GLY A 726 -40.44 7.10 -10.01
C GLY A 726 -40.22 6.54 -8.60
N ASP A 727 -39.99 5.23 -8.51
CA ASP A 727 -39.75 4.54 -7.23
C ASP A 727 -38.64 5.18 -6.38
N PRO A 728 -37.45 5.54 -6.94
CA PRO A 728 -36.40 6.20 -6.17
C PRO A 728 -36.83 7.54 -5.56
N VAL A 729 -37.58 8.37 -6.30
CA VAL A 729 -38.08 9.65 -5.79
C VAL A 729 -39.13 9.44 -4.70
N ARG A 730 -40.04 8.47 -4.89
CA ARG A 730 -41.04 8.10 -3.88
C ARG A 730 -40.40 7.60 -2.58
N ALA A 731 -39.36 6.79 -2.69
CA ALA A 731 -38.59 6.30 -1.55
C ALA A 731 -37.87 7.45 -0.81
N ALA A 732 -37.22 8.36 -1.54
CA ALA A 732 -36.59 9.54 -0.97
C ALA A 732 -37.59 10.42 -0.21
N ARG A 733 -38.75 10.72 -0.82
CA ARG A 733 -39.82 11.51 -0.18
C ARG A 733 -40.40 10.82 1.05
N ARG A 734 -40.65 9.51 0.99
CA ARG A 734 -41.07 8.70 2.15
C ARG A 734 -40.07 8.87 3.30
N THR A 735 -38.79 8.69 3.02
CA THR A 735 -37.71 8.80 4.01
C THR A 735 -37.67 10.17 4.66
N LEU A 736 -37.73 11.25 3.87
CA LEU A 736 -37.72 12.62 4.40
C LEU A 736 -38.93 12.90 5.31
N ARG A 737 -40.10 12.35 4.99
CA ARG A 737 -41.29 12.45 5.86
C ARG A 737 -41.12 11.66 7.16
N GLU A 738 -40.58 10.46 7.09
CA GLU A 738 -40.26 9.64 8.27
C GLU A 738 -39.24 10.34 9.17
N ILE A 739 -38.18 10.90 8.59
CA ILE A 739 -37.16 11.72 9.28
C ILE A 739 -37.82 12.91 9.98
N LYS A 740 -38.62 13.70 9.25
CA LYS A 740 -39.30 14.88 9.79
C LYS A 740 -40.23 14.52 10.96
N ALA A 741 -40.90 13.37 10.88
CA ALA A 741 -41.76 12.87 11.96
C ALA A 741 -41.00 12.56 13.26
N ARG A 742 -39.70 12.21 13.17
CA ARG A 742 -38.84 11.97 14.34
C ARG A 742 -38.24 13.24 14.95
N ARG A 743 -38.48 14.41 14.34
CA ARG A 743 -38.06 15.73 14.83
C ARG A 743 -36.56 15.79 15.21
N PRO A 744 -35.64 15.44 14.30
CA PRO A 744 -34.23 15.76 14.48
C PRO A 744 -34.01 17.28 14.44
N ASP A 745 -32.87 17.73 14.91
CA ASP A 745 -32.44 19.13 14.83
C ASP A 745 -32.07 19.54 13.39
N PHE A 746 -31.51 18.61 12.60
CA PHE A 746 -31.19 18.78 11.18
C PHE A 746 -31.01 17.43 10.47
N VAL A 747 -30.87 17.46 9.15
CA VAL A 747 -30.66 16.29 8.29
C VAL A 747 -29.36 16.43 7.50
N VAL A 748 -28.61 15.35 7.34
CA VAL A 748 -27.46 15.28 6.44
C VAL A 748 -27.77 14.31 5.31
N VAL A 749 -27.77 14.80 4.07
CA VAL A 749 -27.75 13.97 2.87
C VAL A 749 -26.29 13.63 2.61
N ASN A 750 -25.89 12.37 2.83
CA ASN A 750 -24.51 11.91 2.67
C ASN A 750 -24.32 11.19 1.33
N GLY A 751 -24.31 12.00 0.26
CA GLY A 751 -24.03 11.63 -1.13
C GLY A 751 -25.06 10.74 -1.81
N ASP A 752 -24.92 10.66 -3.13
CA ASP A 752 -25.68 9.83 -4.06
C ASP A 752 -27.20 10.02 -3.96
N PHE A 753 -27.65 11.25 -3.75
CA PHE A 753 -29.09 11.54 -3.73
C PHE A 753 -29.65 11.48 -5.15
N VAL A 754 -28.86 11.93 -6.14
CA VAL A 754 -29.19 11.81 -7.57
C VAL A 754 -28.32 10.74 -8.23
N ALA A 755 -28.71 10.25 -9.40
CA ALA A 755 -27.97 9.18 -10.09
C ALA A 755 -26.97 9.68 -11.15
N GLU A 756 -27.21 10.84 -11.76
CA GLU A 756 -26.49 11.30 -12.96
C GLU A 756 -26.02 12.76 -12.88
N ALA A 757 -26.38 13.49 -11.82
CA ALA A 757 -26.03 14.90 -11.63
C ALA A 757 -26.30 15.83 -12.83
N ALA A 758 -27.28 15.52 -13.68
CA ALA A 758 -27.73 16.49 -14.65
C ALA A 758 -28.28 17.72 -13.89
N PRO A 759 -28.15 18.95 -14.42
CA PRO A 759 -28.70 20.14 -13.75
C PRO A 759 -30.19 20.00 -13.37
N ALA A 760 -30.97 19.26 -14.16
CA ALA A 760 -32.37 18.96 -13.86
C ALA A 760 -32.52 18.02 -12.65
N ASP A 761 -31.62 17.04 -12.47
CA ASP A 761 -31.62 16.13 -11.33
C ASP A 761 -31.31 16.88 -10.03
N LEU A 762 -30.30 17.75 -10.05
CA LEU A 762 -29.90 18.56 -8.91
C LEU A 762 -31.00 19.56 -8.52
N ALA A 763 -31.65 20.18 -9.51
CA ALA A 763 -32.82 21.04 -9.27
C ALA A 763 -34.02 20.26 -8.70
N LEU A 764 -34.25 19.02 -9.15
CA LEU A 764 -35.26 18.14 -8.56
C LEU A 764 -34.89 17.78 -7.11
N ALA A 765 -33.63 17.49 -6.83
CA ALA A 765 -33.15 17.21 -5.47
C ALA A 765 -33.42 18.38 -4.51
N ARG A 766 -33.07 19.61 -4.91
CA ARG A 766 -33.39 20.81 -4.12
C ARG A 766 -34.89 20.92 -3.87
N ARG A 767 -35.71 20.68 -4.90
CA ARG A 767 -37.17 20.75 -4.79
C ARG A 767 -37.71 19.70 -3.81
N VAL A 768 -37.28 18.45 -3.93
CA VAL A 768 -37.68 17.35 -3.02
C VAL A 768 -37.33 17.69 -1.57
N LEU A 769 -36.10 18.14 -1.31
CA LEU A 769 -35.67 18.51 0.03
C LEU A 769 -36.51 19.68 0.59
N THR A 770 -36.73 20.72 -0.22
CA THR A 770 -37.47 21.92 0.20
C THR A 770 -38.94 21.61 0.45
N GLU A 771 -39.60 20.82 -0.41
CA GLU A 771 -41.01 20.47 -0.25
C GLU A 771 -41.27 19.59 0.97
N GLU A 772 -40.43 18.57 1.21
CA GLU A 772 -40.66 17.61 2.30
C GLU A 772 -40.21 18.18 3.66
N LEU A 773 -39.05 18.84 3.72
CA LEU A 773 -38.48 19.34 4.98
C LEU A 773 -39.02 20.74 5.32
N GLY A 774 -39.24 21.61 4.33
CA GLY A 774 -39.62 23.00 4.51
C GLY A 774 -38.56 23.81 5.26
N ASP A 775 -38.92 25.03 5.68
CA ASP A 775 -37.99 25.94 6.39
C ASP A 775 -37.75 25.55 7.86
N SER A 776 -38.50 24.59 8.38
CA SER A 776 -38.48 24.21 9.79
C SER A 776 -37.37 23.24 10.18
N LEU A 777 -36.77 22.53 9.20
CA LEU A 777 -35.75 21.51 9.46
C LEU A 777 -34.54 21.74 8.55
N PRO A 778 -33.43 22.29 9.07
CA PRO A 778 -32.21 22.49 8.31
C PRO A 778 -31.67 21.19 7.72
N TRP A 779 -31.02 21.30 6.56
CA TRP A 779 -30.36 20.18 5.92
C TRP A 779 -29.01 20.58 5.35
N TYR A 780 -28.07 19.64 5.35
CA TYR A 780 -26.75 19.73 4.77
C TYR A 780 -26.58 18.63 3.73
N TYR A 781 -25.86 18.91 2.65
CA TYR A 781 -25.67 17.96 1.56
C TYR A 781 -24.18 17.78 1.25
N VAL A 782 -23.66 16.59 1.54
CA VAL A 782 -22.32 16.13 1.16
C VAL A 782 -22.42 15.45 -0.21
N PRO A 783 -21.62 15.84 -1.22
CA PRO A 783 -21.65 15.18 -2.53
C PRO A 783 -21.03 13.78 -2.48
N GLY A 784 -21.65 12.84 -3.19
CA GLY A 784 -21.12 11.51 -3.54
C GLY A 784 -20.61 11.46 -4.98
N ASP A 785 -20.14 10.29 -5.41
CA ASP A 785 -19.58 10.13 -6.77
C ASP A 785 -20.64 10.38 -7.85
N ARG A 786 -21.92 10.10 -7.57
CA ARG A 786 -23.00 10.38 -8.51
C ARG A 786 -23.29 11.86 -8.69
N GLU A 787 -22.96 12.71 -7.71
CA GLU A 787 -23.05 14.16 -7.84
C GLU A 787 -21.99 14.75 -8.79
N THR A 788 -21.01 13.95 -9.23
CA THR A 788 -19.98 14.33 -10.21
C THR A 788 -20.15 13.67 -11.59
N ALA A 789 -21.12 12.76 -11.74
CA ALA A 789 -21.32 11.98 -12.96
C ALA A 789 -21.87 12.81 -14.15
N GLY A 790 -22.33 14.02 -13.89
CA GLY A 790 -22.95 14.91 -14.88
C GLY A 790 -21.94 15.67 -15.75
N PRO A 791 -22.41 16.32 -16.85
CA PRO A 791 -21.54 16.99 -17.81
C PRO A 791 -20.77 18.19 -17.24
N GLY A 792 -21.28 18.86 -16.20
CA GLY A 792 -20.58 19.92 -15.49
C GLY A 792 -19.76 19.45 -14.29
N ALA A 793 -19.61 18.13 -14.10
CA ALA A 793 -18.95 17.53 -12.95
C ALA A 793 -19.43 18.13 -11.62
N ILE A 794 -18.53 18.32 -10.65
CA ILE A 794 -18.86 18.87 -9.33
C ILE A 794 -19.32 20.35 -9.37
N ASP A 795 -19.06 21.09 -10.45
CA ASP A 795 -19.41 22.52 -10.53
C ASP A 795 -20.93 22.73 -10.67
N ASP A 796 -21.65 21.76 -11.24
CA ASP A 796 -23.11 21.78 -11.30
C ASP A 796 -23.70 21.63 -9.89
N PHE A 797 -23.14 20.73 -9.07
CA PHE A 797 -23.49 20.63 -7.65
C PHE A 797 -23.20 21.95 -6.94
N ARG A 798 -22.01 22.55 -7.14
CA ARG A 798 -21.63 23.79 -6.46
C ARG A 798 -22.57 24.95 -6.77
N ARG A 799 -23.00 25.07 -8.02
CA ARG A 799 -23.92 26.10 -8.46
C ARG A 799 -25.31 25.93 -7.83
N GLU A 800 -25.77 24.68 -7.70
CA GLU A 800 -27.08 24.40 -7.13
C GLU A 800 -27.04 24.49 -5.60
N PHE A 801 -26.08 23.85 -4.92
CA PHE A 801 -26.06 23.61 -3.47
C PHE A 801 -25.03 24.44 -2.68
N GLY A 802 -24.05 25.05 -3.34
CA GLY A 802 -22.98 25.82 -2.69
C GLY A 802 -21.69 25.01 -2.49
N PRO A 803 -20.86 25.36 -1.49
CA PRO A 803 -19.60 24.65 -1.22
C PRO A 803 -19.81 23.13 -1.05
N THR A 804 -18.79 22.35 -1.38
CA THR A 804 -18.84 20.88 -1.29
C THR A 804 -18.35 20.33 0.05
N ASN A 805 -17.75 21.21 0.87
CA ASN A 805 -17.25 20.91 2.20
C ASN A 805 -17.64 22.06 3.15
N HIS A 806 -17.83 21.73 4.43
CA HIS A 806 -18.34 22.66 5.43
C HIS A 806 -17.85 22.32 6.83
N VAL A 807 -17.66 23.34 7.67
CA VAL A 807 -17.53 23.18 9.13
C VAL A 807 -18.59 24.02 9.83
N PHE A 808 -19.27 23.43 10.81
CA PHE A 808 -20.19 24.15 11.67
C PHE A 808 -20.29 23.49 13.05
N ASP A 809 -20.63 24.26 14.07
CA ASP A 809 -20.83 23.76 15.42
C ASP A 809 -22.33 23.70 15.75
N HIS A 810 -22.80 22.59 16.32
CA HIS A 810 -24.17 22.43 16.80
C HIS A 810 -24.19 21.83 18.20
N ARG A 811 -24.77 22.56 19.16
CA ARG A 811 -24.94 22.11 20.57
C ARG A 811 -23.69 21.50 21.20
N GLY A 812 -22.51 22.04 20.90
CA GLY A 812 -21.23 21.57 21.45
C GLY A 812 -20.56 20.45 20.66
N THR A 813 -21.10 20.04 19.51
CA THR A 813 -20.42 19.13 18.57
C THR A 813 -20.00 19.90 17.32
N ARG A 814 -18.74 19.74 16.91
CA ARG A 814 -18.24 20.23 15.62
C ARG A 814 -18.54 19.23 14.51
N PHE A 815 -19.16 19.69 13.43
CA PHE A 815 -19.38 18.91 12.22
C PHE A 815 -18.39 19.34 11.16
N VAL A 816 -17.72 18.35 10.56
CA VAL A 816 -16.79 18.53 9.44
C VAL A 816 -17.30 17.69 8.29
N LEU A 817 -17.85 18.34 7.27
CA LEU A 817 -18.37 17.72 6.06
C LEU A 817 -17.30 17.78 4.97
N LEU A 818 -16.90 16.63 4.45
CA LEU A 818 -15.81 16.50 3.48
C LEU A 818 -16.34 16.02 2.12
N ASP A 819 -15.79 16.61 1.06
CA ASP A 819 -16.01 16.23 -0.32
C ASP A 819 -15.08 15.06 -0.68
N SER A 820 -15.63 13.85 -0.59
CA SER A 820 -14.97 12.62 -1.02
C SER A 820 -15.50 12.11 -2.35
N SER A 821 -16.24 12.91 -3.11
CA SER A 821 -17.00 12.47 -4.30
C SER A 821 -16.13 11.87 -5.40
N ALA A 822 -14.84 12.20 -5.46
CA ALA A 822 -13.86 11.58 -6.36
C ALA A 822 -13.27 10.25 -5.83
N GLY A 823 -13.80 9.72 -4.74
CA GLY A 823 -13.25 8.57 -4.00
C GLY A 823 -11.97 8.87 -3.22
N THR A 824 -11.55 10.13 -3.12
CA THR A 824 -10.39 10.62 -2.35
C THR A 824 -10.70 12.00 -1.78
N LEU A 825 -10.01 12.39 -0.71
CA LEU A 825 -10.09 13.73 -0.13
C LEU A 825 -9.33 14.76 -1.00
N ARG A 826 -8.21 14.42 -1.64
CA ARG A 826 -7.59 15.36 -2.62
C ARG A 826 -8.53 15.75 -3.75
N GLY A 827 -9.39 14.84 -4.19
CA GLY A 827 -10.28 15.11 -5.31
C GLY A 827 -11.28 16.25 -5.04
N GLY A 828 -11.64 16.48 -3.78
CA GLY A 828 -12.40 17.66 -3.36
C GLY A 828 -11.54 18.89 -3.02
N GLY A 829 -10.22 18.80 -3.18
CA GLY A 829 -9.23 19.87 -2.98
C GLY A 829 -8.47 19.79 -1.65
N PHE A 830 -7.17 20.07 -1.65
CA PHE A 830 -6.31 20.01 -0.45
C PHE A 830 -6.78 20.92 0.70
N ASP A 831 -7.41 22.04 0.38
CA ASP A 831 -7.93 22.98 1.39
C ASP A 831 -8.89 22.33 2.39
N GLN A 832 -9.61 21.28 1.98
CA GLN A 832 -10.50 20.56 2.91
C GLN A 832 -9.73 19.69 3.91
N VAL A 833 -8.55 19.18 3.54
CA VAL A 833 -7.69 18.41 4.44
C VAL A 833 -7.08 19.36 5.48
N VAL A 834 -6.69 20.56 5.06
CA VAL A 834 -6.28 21.64 5.97
C VAL A 834 -7.43 22.04 6.91
N MET A 835 -8.64 22.21 6.35
CA MET A 835 -9.85 22.52 7.12
C MET A 835 -10.15 21.44 8.18
N LEU A 836 -10.05 20.15 7.84
CA LEU A 836 -10.22 19.05 8.78
C LEU A 836 -9.20 19.13 9.92
N ARG A 837 -7.91 19.30 9.57
CA ARG A 837 -6.82 19.41 10.56
C ARG A 837 -7.08 20.56 11.54
N ASP A 838 -7.43 21.72 11.01
CA ASP A 838 -7.63 22.92 11.80
C ASP A 838 -8.90 22.81 12.67
N ALA A 839 -9.96 22.18 12.15
CA ALA A 839 -11.18 21.87 12.91
C ALA A 839 -10.92 20.95 14.12
N LEU A 840 -9.99 19.99 13.99
CA LEU A 840 -9.60 19.08 15.07
C LEU A 840 -8.63 19.73 16.07
N ARG A 841 -7.74 20.62 15.61
CA ARG A 841 -6.79 21.35 16.47
C ARG A 841 -7.44 22.48 17.26
N ASP A 842 -8.46 23.13 16.71
CA ASP A 842 -9.22 24.14 17.44
C ASP A 842 -10.10 23.48 18.50
N HIS A 843 -9.57 23.44 19.72
CA HIS A 843 -10.26 22.90 20.89
C HIS A 843 -11.20 23.91 21.55
N GLY A 844 -11.88 24.77 20.77
CA GLY A 844 -12.91 25.70 21.23
C GLY A 844 -14.01 25.05 22.11
N PRO A 845 -15.14 25.71 22.35
CA PRO A 845 -16.14 25.25 23.34
C PRO A 845 -16.86 23.93 22.98
N VAL A 846 -16.42 23.23 21.93
CA VAL A 846 -16.93 21.91 21.52
C VAL A 846 -16.41 20.80 22.42
N HIS A 847 -17.24 19.78 22.64
CA HIS A 847 -16.95 18.57 23.43
C HIS A 847 -16.83 17.31 22.57
N SER A 848 -17.17 17.42 21.28
CA SER A 848 -17.12 16.30 20.33
C SER A 848 -16.98 16.78 18.89
N VAL A 849 -16.55 15.88 18.00
CA VAL A 849 -16.46 16.10 16.55
C VAL A 849 -17.15 14.96 15.78
N ALA A 850 -17.84 15.29 14.70
CA ALA A 850 -18.40 14.36 13.73
C ALA A 850 -17.85 14.69 12.33
N VAL A 851 -17.12 13.74 11.75
CA VAL A 851 -16.62 13.85 10.36
C VAL A 851 -17.54 13.05 9.45
N ILE A 852 -18.07 13.69 8.42
CA ILE A 852 -19.00 13.08 7.46
C ILE A 852 -18.44 13.21 6.05
N HIS A 853 -18.42 12.09 5.34
CA HIS A 853 -17.94 11.93 3.96
C HIS A 853 -18.73 10.81 3.29
N HIS A 854 -18.83 10.83 1.96
CA HIS A 854 -19.58 9.80 1.24
C HIS A 854 -18.80 8.48 1.18
N HIS A 855 -17.52 8.51 0.82
CA HIS A 855 -16.65 7.34 0.80
C HIS A 855 -16.03 7.13 2.20
N PRO A 856 -16.35 6.04 2.92
CA PRO A 856 -15.78 5.78 4.24
C PRO A 856 -14.30 5.39 4.18
N PRO A 857 -13.52 5.51 5.29
CA PRO A 857 -12.15 4.99 5.36
C PRO A 857 -12.11 3.45 5.28
N ARG A 858 -13.19 2.78 5.70
CA ARG A 858 -13.35 1.32 5.69
C ARG A 858 -14.68 0.94 5.05
N ASP A 859 -14.63 -0.12 4.25
CA ASP A 859 -15.81 -0.74 3.64
C ASP A 859 -15.94 -2.16 4.22
N PRO A 860 -17.11 -2.53 4.79
CA PRO A 860 -17.34 -3.85 5.36
C PRO A 860 -17.38 -4.97 4.31
N ALA A 861 -17.56 -4.63 3.03
CA ALA A 861 -17.54 -5.61 1.95
C ALA A 861 -16.13 -6.20 1.76
N PRO A 862 -16.00 -7.50 1.45
CA PRO A 862 -14.70 -8.12 1.19
C PRO A 862 -13.91 -7.46 0.04
N THR A 863 -14.62 -6.86 -0.92
CA THR A 863 -14.03 -6.18 -2.08
C THR A 863 -13.38 -4.86 -1.67
N GLY A 864 -14.00 -4.15 -0.73
CA GLY A 864 -13.53 -2.86 -0.24
C GLY A 864 -13.53 -1.77 -1.31
N GLU A 865 -14.39 -1.87 -2.33
CA GLU A 865 -14.43 -0.96 -3.49
C GLU A 865 -15.12 0.36 -3.15
N SER A 866 -15.89 0.43 -2.05
CA SER A 866 -16.64 1.63 -1.68
C SER A 866 -15.91 2.56 -0.70
N ARG A 867 -14.72 2.18 -0.22
CA ARG A 867 -13.92 3.01 0.70
C ARG A 867 -13.13 4.10 -0.02
N LEU A 868 -12.51 5.01 0.73
CA LEU A 868 -11.49 5.93 0.21
C LEU A 868 -10.41 5.14 -0.53
N ASN A 869 -10.21 5.51 -1.79
CA ASN A 869 -9.28 4.84 -2.70
C ASN A 869 -7.83 5.01 -2.24
N ASP A 870 -7.50 6.19 -1.71
CA ASP A 870 -6.21 6.45 -1.09
C ASP A 870 -6.22 5.92 0.35
N ARG A 871 -5.48 4.83 0.57
CA ARG A 871 -5.39 4.21 1.90
C ARG A 871 -4.65 5.09 2.90
N LEU A 872 -3.72 5.94 2.46
CA LEU A 872 -3.02 6.84 3.36
C LEU A 872 -3.93 8.00 3.82
N GLU A 873 -4.86 8.45 2.97
CA GLU A 873 -5.91 9.40 3.42
C GLU A 873 -6.86 8.76 4.44
N ALA A 874 -7.21 7.49 4.24
CA ALA A 874 -8.01 6.74 5.21
C ALA A 874 -7.29 6.66 6.56
N ASP A 875 -5.98 6.34 6.56
CA ASP A 875 -5.13 6.30 7.75
C ASP A 875 -5.08 7.66 8.45
N LEU A 876 -4.86 8.73 7.69
CA LEU A 876 -4.80 10.09 8.21
C LEU A 876 -6.09 10.48 8.94
N VAL A 877 -7.26 10.15 8.38
CA VAL A 877 -8.55 10.44 9.04
C VAL A 877 -8.72 9.59 10.30
N GLU A 878 -8.32 8.31 10.27
CA GLU A 878 -8.39 7.43 11.44
C GLU A 878 -7.48 7.91 12.58
N ASP A 879 -6.21 8.17 12.27
CA ASP A 879 -5.21 8.67 13.21
C ASP A 879 -5.62 10.02 13.80
N TRP A 880 -6.05 10.99 12.98
CA TRP A 880 -6.39 12.31 13.49
C TRP A 880 -7.60 12.29 14.43
N LEU A 881 -8.58 11.42 14.18
CA LEU A 881 -9.74 11.27 15.07
C LEU A 881 -9.37 10.53 16.36
N ALA A 882 -8.56 9.47 16.27
CA ALA A 882 -8.04 8.76 17.43
C ALA A 882 -7.17 9.69 18.30
N ASP A 883 -6.29 10.49 17.67
CA ASP A 883 -5.42 11.47 18.31
C ASP A 883 -6.21 12.59 18.98
N PHE A 884 -7.24 13.10 18.31
CA PHE A 884 -8.14 14.09 18.89
C PHE A 884 -8.77 13.53 20.18
N ARG A 885 -9.35 12.33 20.13
CA ARG A 885 -9.97 11.69 21.30
C ARG A 885 -8.94 11.45 22.42
N ARG A 886 -7.76 10.92 22.08
CA ARG A 886 -6.69 10.59 23.02
C ARG A 886 -6.10 11.83 23.71
N SER A 887 -5.85 12.89 22.95
CA SER A 887 -5.21 14.11 23.46
C SER A 887 -6.17 15.02 24.23
N THR A 888 -7.46 15.02 23.87
CA THR A 888 -8.45 15.94 24.48
C THR A 888 -9.45 15.27 25.42
N GLY A 889 -9.63 13.95 25.32
CA GLY A 889 -10.70 13.20 25.98
C GLY A 889 -12.11 13.44 25.39
N LYS A 890 -12.24 14.21 24.31
CA LYS A 890 -13.51 14.58 23.66
C LYS A 890 -14.03 13.46 22.74
N GLY A 891 -15.34 13.48 22.45
CA GLY A 891 -15.97 12.51 21.56
C GLY A 891 -15.58 12.70 20.09
N ALA A 892 -15.43 11.62 19.33
CA ALA A 892 -15.22 11.65 17.87
C ALA A 892 -16.04 10.54 17.22
N VAL A 893 -16.56 10.78 16.01
CA VAL A 893 -17.26 9.80 15.17
C VAL A 893 -17.00 10.10 13.70
N SER A 894 -16.90 9.06 12.87
CA SER A 894 -16.88 9.17 11.41
C SER A 894 -18.14 8.53 10.81
N ILE A 895 -18.75 9.20 9.83
CA ILE A 895 -19.98 8.75 9.18
C ILE A 895 -19.77 8.73 7.66
N GLY A 896 -19.70 7.52 7.10
CA GLY A 896 -19.60 7.20 5.69
C GLY A 896 -20.92 6.76 5.05
N ALA A 897 -20.91 6.50 3.75
CA ALA A 897 -22.01 5.89 3.00
C ALA A 897 -21.45 5.04 1.83
N HIS A 898 -22.07 5.09 0.64
CA HIS A 898 -21.60 4.53 -0.64
C HIS A 898 -21.60 3.00 -0.76
N ALA A 899 -21.24 2.26 0.30
CA ALA A 899 -21.20 0.79 0.32
C ALA A 899 -22.58 0.12 0.17
N GLY A 900 -23.67 0.90 0.27
CA GLY A 900 -25.04 0.38 0.11
C GLY A 900 -25.50 -0.56 1.22
N VAL A 901 -24.77 -0.62 2.33
CA VAL A 901 -25.08 -1.41 3.53
C VAL A 901 -24.96 -0.55 4.77
N PHE A 902 -25.80 -0.84 5.77
CA PHE A 902 -25.62 -0.29 7.10
C PHE A 902 -24.51 -1.07 7.81
N HIS A 903 -23.56 -0.37 8.42
CA HIS A 903 -22.51 -1.01 9.20
C HIS A 903 -21.97 -0.07 10.28
N ALA A 904 -21.45 -0.64 11.35
CA ALA A 904 -20.72 0.10 12.36
C ALA A 904 -19.51 -0.71 12.82
N SER A 905 -18.41 0.00 13.04
CA SER A 905 -17.16 -0.51 13.58
C SER A 905 -16.52 0.53 14.47
N ARG A 906 -15.40 0.19 15.11
CA ARG A 906 -14.65 1.10 15.95
C ARG A 906 -13.16 0.87 15.79
N VAL A 907 -12.42 1.97 15.74
CA VAL A 907 -10.96 2.01 15.61
C VAL A 907 -10.45 2.96 16.68
N ASP A 908 -9.57 2.49 17.56
CA ASP A 908 -8.94 3.29 18.61
C ASP A 908 -9.93 4.16 19.42
N GLY A 909 -11.08 3.58 19.76
CA GLY A 909 -12.15 4.21 20.52
C GLY A 909 -13.14 5.03 19.69
N VAL A 910 -12.84 5.35 18.42
CA VAL A 910 -13.68 6.16 17.53
C VAL A 910 -14.67 5.27 16.77
N PRO A 911 -15.99 5.49 16.87
CA PRO A 911 -16.96 4.77 16.05
C PRO A 911 -16.92 5.25 14.60
N TYR A 912 -17.00 4.28 13.67
CA TYR A 912 -17.12 4.47 12.22
C TYR A 912 -18.44 3.87 11.77
N LEU A 913 -19.35 4.72 11.34
CA LEU A 913 -20.66 4.35 10.82
C LEU A 913 -20.64 4.40 9.30
N VAL A 914 -21.24 3.40 8.65
CA VAL A 914 -21.55 3.43 7.22
C VAL A 914 -23.07 3.42 7.11
N ASN A 915 -23.60 4.51 6.56
CA ASN A 915 -25.03 4.65 6.32
C ASN A 915 -25.40 3.88 5.04
N GLY A 916 -26.46 3.07 5.12
CA GLY A 916 -26.96 2.31 3.99
C GLY A 916 -27.86 3.14 3.06
N SER A 917 -28.41 2.46 2.05
CA SER A 917 -29.14 3.11 0.98
C SER A 917 -30.60 3.44 1.34
N THR A 918 -31.02 4.63 0.89
CA THR A 918 -32.39 5.13 1.03
C THR A 918 -33.30 4.69 -0.14
N GLY A 919 -32.73 4.38 -1.30
CA GLY A 919 -33.48 4.00 -2.50
C GLY A 919 -32.64 3.20 -3.52
N GLY A 920 -33.31 2.42 -4.37
CA GLY A 920 -32.63 1.46 -5.26
C GLY A 920 -32.47 0.07 -4.61
N ALA A 921 -31.81 -0.87 -5.28
CA ALA A 921 -31.58 -2.21 -4.72
C ALA A 921 -30.39 -2.14 -3.73
N PRO A 922 -30.59 -2.43 -2.43
CA PRO A 922 -29.47 -2.59 -1.49
C PRO A 922 -28.49 -3.66 -1.99
N ALA A 923 -27.24 -3.60 -1.53
CA ALA A 923 -26.28 -4.67 -1.74
C ALA A 923 -26.84 -6.02 -1.26
N GLU A 924 -26.30 -7.12 -1.77
CA GLU A 924 -26.79 -8.47 -1.48
C GLU A 924 -26.82 -8.74 0.05
N GLY A 925 -28.00 -9.11 0.57
CA GLY A 925 -28.23 -9.27 2.03
C GLY A 925 -28.57 -7.98 2.80
N GLY A 926 -28.54 -6.81 2.17
CA GLY A 926 -28.87 -5.51 2.76
C GLY A 926 -30.35 -5.10 2.67
N PHE A 927 -30.69 -4.01 3.36
CA PHE A 927 -32.02 -3.40 3.42
C PHE A 927 -31.94 -1.89 3.17
N SER A 928 -33.06 -1.28 2.79
CA SER A 928 -33.18 0.17 2.62
C SER A 928 -33.63 0.86 3.91
N GLY A 929 -33.19 2.09 4.14
CA GLY A 929 -33.57 2.84 5.35
C GLY A 929 -32.76 4.11 5.53
N TRP A 930 -32.63 4.54 6.77
CA TRP A 930 -31.89 5.75 7.17
C TRP A 930 -31.43 5.65 8.63
N THR A 931 -30.54 6.54 9.07
CA THR A 931 -30.01 6.52 10.45
C THR A 931 -30.43 7.77 11.21
N LEU A 932 -30.93 7.60 12.43
CA LEU A 932 -31.13 8.69 13.39
C LEU A 932 -30.04 8.62 14.46
N LEU A 933 -29.21 9.66 14.56
CA LEU A 933 -28.18 9.72 15.60
C LEU A 933 -28.66 10.58 16.77
N GLY A 934 -28.51 10.06 17.99
CA GLY A 934 -28.68 10.81 19.22
C GLY A 934 -27.34 11.14 19.85
N VAL A 935 -27.24 12.35 20.41
CA VAL A 935 -25.98 12.92 20.89
C VAL A 935 -26.13 13.46 22.30
N ASP A 936 -25.25 13.00 23.20
CA ASP A 936 -25.00 13.54 24.52
C ASP A 936 -23.53 13.99 24.60
N PRO A 937 -23.21 15.26 24.31
CA PRO A 937 -21.83 15.71 24.09
C PRO A 937 -20.95 15.69 25.36
N ALA A 938 -21.54 15.47 26.53
CA ALA A 938 -20.83 15.32 27.81
C ALA A 938 -21.56 14.24 28.63
N PRO A 939 -21.44 12.96 28.23
CA PRO A 939 -22.18 11.87 28.85
C PRO A 939 -21.60 11.54 30.23
N GLU A 940 -22.34 10.79 31.05
CA GLU A 940 -21.77 10.28 32.29
C GLU A 940 -20.63 9.31 32.02
N ARG A 941 -19.77 9.07 33.02
CA ARG A 941 -18.56 8.26 32.84
C ARG A 941 -18.93 6.83 32.47
N GLY A 942 -18.62 6.43 31.23
CA GLY A 942 -18.86 5.09 30.70
C GLY A 942 -20.02 4.99 29.70
N GLU A 943 -20.75 6.08 29.46
CA GLU A 943 -21.80 6.16 28.45
C GLU A 943 -21.26 6.63 27.09
N GLU A 944 -21.85 6.13 26.00
CA GLU A 944 -21.51 6.60 24.65
C GLU A 944 -22.11 8.00 24.42
N TRP A 945 -21.26 8.94 24.01
CA TRP A 945 -21.66 10.30 23.66
C TRP A 945 -22.54 10.36 22.41
N VAL A 946 -22.50 9.32 21.56
CA VAL A 946 -23.28 9.20 20.34
C VAL A 946 -23.87 7.79 20.23
N ALA A 947 -25.11 7.69 19.78
CA ALA A 947 -25.76 6.43 19.46
C ALA A 947 -26.50 6.54 18.13
N ALA A 948 -26.51 5.47 17.36
CA ALA A 948 -27.12 5.35 16.05
C ALA A 948 -28.32 4.41 16.11
N GLU A 949 -29.48 4.94 15.78
CA GLU A 949 -30.71 4.19 15.58
C GLU A 949 -30.90 3.97 14.07
N ILE A 950 -30.56 2.77 13.60
CA ILE A 950 -30.63 2.40 12.18
C ILE A 950 -32.05 1.95 11.89
N ARG A 951 -32.77 2.77 11.12
CA ARG A 951 -34.19 2.63 10.87
C ARG A 951 -34.43 2.08 9.46
N PRO A 952 -34.82 0.80 9.32
CA PRO A 952 -35.18 0.26 8.02
C PRO A 952 -36.52 0.84 7.55
N HIS A 953 -36.74 0.88 6.25
CA HIS A 953 -38.10 0.99 5.72
C HIS A 953 -38.90 -0.25 6.11
N VAL A 954 -40.08 -0.05 6.69
CA VAL A 954 -40.95 -1.15 7.12
C VAL A 954 -42.25 -1.05 6.34
N ASP A 955 -42.51 -2.02 5.46
CA ASP A 955 -43.83 -2.17 4.84
C ASP A 955 -44.74 -3.01 5.73
N THR A 956 -44.21 -4.12 6.25
CA THR A 956 -44.82 -4.92 7.32
C THR A 956 -43.74 -5.36 8.32
N LEU A 957 -44.13 -5.59 9.57
CA LEU A 957 -43.30 -6.15 10.63
C LEU A 957 -44.04 -7.34 11.24
N THR A 958 -43.41 -8.52 11.22
CA THR A 958 -43.97 -9.78 11.71
C THR A 958 -43.11 -10.32 12.83
N LEU A 959 -43.71 -10.54 14.00
CA LEU A 959 -43.10 -11.19 15.15
C LEU A 959 -43.51 -12.68 15.19
N THR A 960 -42.53 -13.57 15.25
CA THR A 960 -42.73 -15.02 15.41
C THR A 960 -42.25 -15.44 16.79
N ALA A 961 -43.18 -15.92 17.61
CA ALA A 961 -42.90 -16.42 18.96
C ALA A 961 -43.76 -17.66 19.26
N PRO A 962 -43.29 -18.60 20.10
CA PRO A 962 -44.10 -19.74 20.53
C PRO A 962 -45.27 -19.30 21.41
N GLY A 963 -46.44 -19.93 21.22
CA GLY A 963 -47.63 -19.66 22.06
C GLY A 963 -47.50 -20.13 23.52
N THR A 964 -46.55 -21.02 23.81
CA THR A 964 -46.23 -21.53 25.17
C THR A 964 -44.74 -21.86 25.28
N VAL A 965 -44.10 -21.45 26.37
CA VAL A 965 -42.69 -21.78 26.69
C VAL A 965 -42.65 -22.52 28.02
N ARG A 966 -41.89 -23.61 28.10
CA ARG A 966 -41.72 -24.38 29.33
C ARG A 966 -40.76 -23.65 30.27
N VAL A 967 -41.12 -23.57 31.55
CA VAL A 967 -40.23 -23.01 32.59
C VAL A 967 -38.86 -23.70 32.56
N GLY A 968 -37.80 -22.90 32.55
CA GLY A 968 -36.40 -23.36 32.46
C GLY A 968 -35.94 -23.79 31.07
N SER A 969 -36.77 -23.66 30.03
CA SER A 969 -36.39 -23.95 28.65
C SER A 969 -36.29 -22.67 27.82
N PRO A 970 -35.20 -22.46 27.07
CA PRO A 970 -35.09 -21.36 26.13
C PRO A 970 -36.00 -21.61 24.91
N ALA A 971 -36.58 -20.56 24.37
CA ALA A 971 -37.27 -20.57 23.10
C ALA A 971 -36.84 -19.38 22.24
N VAL A 972 -36.87 -19.53 20.92
CA VAL A 972 -36.43 -18.48 19.99
C VAL A 972 -37.62 -17.61 19.60
N VAL A 973 -37.42 -16.30 19.68
CA VAL A 973 -38.31 -15.26 19.19
C VAL A 973 -37.60 -14.54 18.05
N THR A 974 -38.24 -14.47 16.89
CA THR A 974 -37.68 -13.79 15.71
C THR A 974 -38.63 -12.74 15.18
N ALA A 975 -38.09 -11.69 14.59
CA ALA A 975 -38.86 -10.68 13.89
C ALA A 975 -38.34 -10.49 12.46
N LYS A 976 -39.25 -10.15 11.55
CA LYS A 976 -38.95 -9.89 10.14
C LYS A 976 -39.72 -8.68 9.65
N ILE A 977 -39.09 -7.89 8.79
CA ILE A 977 -39.76 -6.84 8.03
C ILE A 977 -39.85 -7.21 6.55
N THR A 978 -40.77 -6.57 5.85
CA THR A 978 -40.83 -6.64 4.38
C THR A 978 -40.49 -5.30 3.74
N GLN A 979 -39.78 -5.36 2.60
CA GLN A 979 -39.49 -4.23 1.72
C GLN A 979 -39.79 -4.65 0.27
N GLY A 980 -40.97 -4.28 -0.24
CA GLY A 980 -41.49 -4.84 -1.48
C GLY A 980 -41.62 -6.37 -1.39
N ALA A 981 -40.94 -7.09 -2.29
CA ALA A 981 -40.92 -8.56 -2.29
C ALA A 981 -39.86 -9.19 -1.35
N ARG A 982 -39.04 -8.37 -0.68
CA ARG A 982 -37.91 -8.83 0.13
C ARG A 982 -38.33 -9.02 1.59
N GLU A 983 -37.97 -10.15 2.19
CA GLU A 983 -38.01 -10.34 3.65
C GLU A 983 -36.64 -10.05 4.25
N VAL A 984 -36.60 -9.25 5.32
CA VAL A 984 -35.36 -8.88 6.04
C VAL A 984 -35.53 -9.26 7.51
N PRO A 985 -34.64 -10.08 8.10
CA PRO A 985 -34.69 -10.37 9.53
C PRO A 985 -34.33 -9.11 10.34
N VAL A 986 -35.02 -8.90 11.46
CA VAL A 986 -34.71 -7.82 12.42
C VAL A 986 -33.55 -8.27 13.29
N GLU A 987 -32.34 -8.09 12.77
CA GLU A 987 -31.07 -8.43 13.39
C GLU A 987 -30.09 -7.27 13.19
N TYR A 988 -28.97 -7.26 13.94
CA TYR A 988 -27.93 -6.25 13.76
C TYR A 988 -27.54 -6.13 12.27
N PRO A 989 -27.48 -4.92 11.70
CA PRO A 989 -27.45 -3.62 12.39
C PRO A 989 -28.80 -2.91 12.53
N ILE A 990 -29.95 -3.56 12.28
CA ILE A 990 -31.26 -2.94 12.50
C ILE A 990 -31.45 -2.62 13.98
N SER A 991 -31.88 -1.39 14.28
CA SER A 991 -32.37 -1.03 15.61
C SER A 991 -33.81 -1.49 15.79
N ALA A 992 -34.09 -2.11 16.94
CA ALA A 992 -35.42 -2.52 17.35
C ALA A 992 -35.74 -1.95 18.73
N ASP A 993 -37.01 -1.74 19.03
CA ASP A 993 -37.47 -1.41 20.38
C ASP A 993 -38.41 -2.52 20.87
N TRP A 994 -37.89 -3.41 21.72
CA TRP A 994 -38.66 -4.49 22.30
C TRP A 994 -39.41 -3.98 23.53
N THR A 995 -40.71 -4.28 23.59
CA THR A 995 -41.54 -3.96 24.74
C THR A 995 -42.26 -5.21 25.23
N ALA A 996 -42.51 -5.27 26.54
CA ALA A 996 -43.12 -6.43 27.15
C ALA A 996 -44.04 -6.08 28.31
N SER A 997 -44.79 -7.07 28.77
CA SER A 997 -45.53 -6.98 30.04
C SER A 997 -44.58 -6.74 31.22
N PRO A 998 -45.00 -6.05 32.30
CA PRO A 998 -44.13 -5.70 33.44
C PRO A 998 -43.48 -6.89 34.17
N ASN A 999 -43.95 -8.11 33.92
CA ASN A 999 -43.39 -9.36 34.44
C ASN A 999 -42.38 -10.00 33.47
N VAL A 1000 -41.87 -9.28 32.47
CA VAL A 1000 -40.83 -9.76 31.55
C VAL A 1000 -39.65 -8.81 31.61
N HIS A 1001 -38.45 -9.38 31.73
CA HIS A 1001 -37.21 -8.64 31.55
C HIS A 1001 -36.78 -8.66 30.10
N ILE A 1002 -36.35 -7.52 29.56
CA ILE A 1002 -35.67 -7.45 28.27
C ILE A 1002 -34.29 -6.86 28.55
N GLY A 1003 -33.24 -7.56 28.10
CA GLY A 1003 -31.86 -7.12 28.32
C GLY A 1003 -31.00 -8.22 28.93
N GLN A 1004 -30.02 -7.84 29.76
CA GLN A 1004 -29.00 -8.75 30.27
C GLN A 1004 -29.50 -9.55 31.49
N GLU A 1005 -29.04 -10.81 31.61
CA GLU A 1005 -29.40 -11.73 32.71
C GLU A 1005 -29.16 -11.18 34.13
N PRO A 1006 -28.06 -10.45 34.43
CA PRO A 1006 -27.80 -9.97 35.79
C PRO A 1006 -28.86 -9.02 36.35
N ASP A 1007 -29.65 -8.40 35.48
CA ASP A 1007 -30.69 -7.42 35.87
C ASP A 1007 -32.04 -8.07 36.19
N LEU A 1008 -32.12 -9.40 36.17
CA LEU A 1008 -33.33 -10.13 36.50
C LEU A 1008 -33.80 -9.85 37.94
N ARG A 1009 -35.13 -9.82 38.11
CA ARG A 1009 -35.81 -9.57 39.36
C ARG A 1009 -36.71 -10.76 39.71
N PRO A 1010 -36.94 -11.06 41.00
CA PRO A 1010 -37.70 -12.25 41.40
C PRO A 1010 -39.15 -12.32 40.89
N TRP A 1011 -39.73 -11.19 40.47
CA TRP A 1011 -41.08 -11.13 39.92
C TRP A 1011 -41.14 -11.30 38.39
N HIS A 1012 -40.00 -11.39 37.71
CA HIS A 1012 -39.98 -11.64 36.27
C HIS A 1012 -40.39 -13.09 35.99
N ALA A 1013 -41.47 -13.26 35.24
CA ALA A 1013 -41.96 -14.56 34.77
C ALA A 1013 -41.20 -15.05 33.53
N ALA A 1014 -40.60 -14.14 32.75
CA ALA A 1014 -39.77 -14.47 31.60
C ALA A 1014 -38.66 -13.44 31.38
N TRP A 1015 -37.68 -13.82 30.57
CA TRP A 1015 -36.53 -13.01 30.19
C TRP A 1015 -36.30 -13.15 28.68
N LEU A 1016 -36.26 -12.03 27.95
CA LEU A 1016 -35.85 -11.97 26.56
C LEU A 1016 -34.45 -11.36 26.46
N ASP A 1017 -33.52 -12.07 25.85
CA ASP A 1017 -32.25 -11.49 25.38
C ASP A 1017 -32.44 -11.02 23.93
N PRO A 1018 -32.49 -9.70 23.67
CA PRO A 1018 -32.68 -9.15 22.33
C PRO A 1018 -31.48 -9.40 21.40
N THR A 1019 -30.31 -9.76 21.94
CA THR A 1019 -29.12 -10.07 21.13
C THR A 1019 -29.21 -11.44 20.48
N THR A 1020 -29.79 -12.41 21.19
CA THR A 1020 -29.91 -13.80 20.69
C THR A 1020 -31.33 -14.15 20.26
N GLY A 1021 -32.31 -13.28 20.55
CA GLY A 1021 -33.73 -13.60 20.38
C GLY A 1021 -34.21 -14.70 21.33
N THR A 1022 -33.46 -14.97 22.40
CA THR A 1022 -33.79 -16.08 23.31
C THR A 1022 -34.74 -15.62 24.40
N LEU A 1023 -35.94 -16.20 24.43
CA LEU A 1023 -36.93 -16.06 25.49
C LEU A 1023 -36.85 -17.25 26.46
N THR A 1024 -36.50 -16.98 27.71
CA THR A 1024 -36.45 -17.98 28.78
C THR A 1024 -37.59 -17.76 29.76
N ALA A 1025 -38.44 -18.75 29.95
CA ALA A 1025 -39.49 -18.71 30.98
C ALA A 1025 -38.89 -19.05 32.36
N LEU A 1026 -39.06 -18.15 33.33
CA LEU A 1026 -38.52 -18.27 34.70
C LEU A 1026 -39.57 -18.82 35.67
N HIS A 1027 -40.83 -18.37 35.53
CA HIS A 1027 -41.95 -18.78 36.37
C HIS A 1027 -43.24 -18.94 35.53
N PRO A 1028 -44.24 -19.73 36.00
CA PRO A 1028 -45.53 -19.80 35.34
C PRO A 1028 -46.22 -18.44 35.29
N GLY A 1029 -46.69 -18.03 34.11
CA GLY A 1029 -47.39 -16.75 33.93
C GLY A 1029 -47.83 -16.52 32.49
N ARG A 1030 -48.64 -15.48 32.28
CA ARG A 1030 -48.98 -14.96 30.96
C ARG A 1030 -48.16 -13.70 30.71
N THR A 1031 -47.60 -13.58 29.53
CA THR A 1031 -46.76 -12.46 29.11
C THR A 1031 -47.17 -12.04 27.69
N THR A 1032 -46.92 -10.77 27.37
CA THR A 1032 -47.02 -10.22 26.02
C THR A 1032 -45.67 -9.61 25.65
N LEU A 1033 -45.21 -9.88 24.43
CA LEU A 1033 -44.05 -9.27 23.80
C LEU A 1033 -44.52 -8.49 22.58
N ALA A 1034 -43.89 -7.35 22.33
CA ALA A 1034 -44.06 -6.52 21.14
C ALA A 1034 -42.70 -5.97 20.71
N ILE A 1035 -42.62 -5.57 19.44
CA ILE A 1035 -41.43 -5.00 18.81
C ILE A 1035 -41.86 -3.86 17.88
N THR A 1036 -41.10 -2.78 17.85
CA THR A 1036 -41.34 -1.62 16.97
C THR A 1036 -40.09 -1.12 16.27
#